data_AF-A0A7L6B4C4-F1
#
_entry.id   AF-A0A7L6B4C4-F1
#
_cell.length_a   1.000
_cell.length_b   1.000
_cell.length_c   1.000
_cell.angle_alpha   90.00
_cell.angle_beta   90.00
_cell.angle_gamma   90.00
#
_symmetry.space_group_name_H-M   'P 1'
#
loop_
_entity.id
_entity.type
_entity.pdbx_description
1 polymer ?
#
loop_
_entity_poly.entity_id
_entity_poly.type
_entity_poly.pdbx_seq_one_letter_code
_entity_poly.pdbx_strand_id
1 'polypeptide(L)'
;MDDPTLTPVSPGQERLWFLHRLTAGEPTHHISVVSRLAGALDRTALTAAYDAVTTRHESLRTAFVDLDGTPRQRVLPPRPTTIAEIDLRHLPPAERETAAQTRLDAAVREPFDLADGHLLRAILLRLDDEDHLLATVVHHIVADGWSTNLLYRDLALAYNGQPLAPPPRPYTEVVRDRHSRATDPEVREYWREALADPPVLDLPTDRPRPAERGSDAGAVEFRVPAATVRAVRDLAIELRCTPFMVLMAVYQLLLAQRSGADDICVGTPVAGRDDVDLEDVVGYLSDVVVIRGDLSGEPTARELIRRTRTALMGALTHQGIPFEQLVADLDLPRDASRNALFQTTFTLHSTLDVATTTVDEFAALAVTPHRTPPPGIAVDLALEATVVGDAVDAVLVYRADLFTASTVERLAAAYTDLLAAVTAEPDLPLHRLPLVDAATRERLLVAGAGPPLDTAARAGDLVARTAAARPWAVAMISGDERVSYADLIDAADGYARRLHAEGVRPGDLVAVSLPRGPHLVAALLGTWRAGAGYVPLDPDLPPARHAALAAEAGVTAVVDPTGVHRRAPRRRTVAPETAYALFTSGSTGQPKAVTVGHAALADRVAWMVPAYELGADDHMVQFASIGFDTHAEEIWPTLVAGGTLVLLPDGPATLPDVLAANPQVTVLDLPTAYWQALLDVVTAWPPALRLVILGGEQVDAGAVAAWRDRHGDRVRLVNTYGPTEATIIATAIDLDADDAHRRPPIGRPVGGVRAYVLDRHGRLVAPGTVGELCLAGAGLADGYLGRPDLTDQRFRPDPYGEGLLYRTGDRARWRGDLDRDPVLEFAGRLDRQLKVRGVRVEPGEVESVLAGHPDVVQAVVVARDDALVAYVAGRVEADAVREHAAGLLPALFVPTSIVTLPSLPLTRNGKVDLAALPAPHLTARTLTSAPPATDAELLVARIWSTLLRVEDIGVGDDFFAIGGHSLLATRVIARLRAAIGVDLPIRTLFARPTLGAFATAVEDALAAELAELTDEDALALLAQTGPAR
;
A
#
# COMPACT_ATOMS: atom_id res chain seq x y z
N MET A 1 0.49 17.23 -50.97
CA MET A 1 1.33 18.34 -51.48
C MET A 1 2.54 18.34 -50.60
N ASP A 2 3.64 17.75 -51.06
CA ASP A 2 4.85 17.62 -50.24
C ASP A 2 5.67 18.91 -50.40
N ASP A 3 5.62 19.78 -49.40
CA ASP A 3 6.55 20.90 -49.27
C ASP A 3 7.96 20.31 -49.02
N PRO A 4 8.92 20.45 -49.95
CA PRO A 4 10.25 19.85 -49.82
C PRO A 4 11.08 20.46 -48.67
N THR A 5 10.62 21.56 -48.07
CA THR A 5 11.25 22.18 -46.90
C THR A 5 10.82 21.56 -45.57
N LEU A 6 9.78 20.72 -45.57
CA LEU A 6 9.32 19.97 -44.40
C LEU A 6 9.96 18.58 -44.39
N THR A 7 10.63 18.26 -43.29
CA THR A 7 11.26 16.94 -43.08
C THR A 7 10.59 16.20 -41.93
N PRO A 8 10.66 14.84 -41.88
CA PRO A 8 10.24 14.08 -40.72
C PRO A 8 11.02 14.51 -39.48
N VAL A 9 10.39 14.37 -38.32
CA VAL A 9 11.07 14.42 -37.02
C VAL A 9 11.60 13.04 -36.66
N SER A 10 12.57 12.99 -35.74
CA SER A 10 12.97 11.71 -35.14
C SER A 10 11.84 11.24 -34.22
N PRO A 11 11.71 9.92 -33.97
CA PRO A 11 10.66 9.44 -33.07
C PRO A 11 10.75 10.03 -31.64
N GLY A 12 11.97 10.28 -31.17
CA GLY A 12 12.18 10.94 -29.89
C GLY A 12 11.75 12.42 -29.88
N GLN A 13 11.90 13.12 -31.00
CA GLN A 13 11.34 14.47 -31.17
C GLN A 13 9.81 14.45 -31.29
N GLU A 14 9.23 13.46 -31.96
CA GLU A 14 7.78 13.25 -32.04
C GLU A 14 7.17 13.07 -30.65
N ARG A 15 7.80 12.25 -29.81
CA ARG A 15 7.45 12.08 -28.39
C ARG A 15 7.48 13.40 -27.63
N LEU A 16 8.58 14.15 -27.69
CA LEU A 16 8.72 15.42 -26.97
C LEU A 16 7.69 16.46 -27.44
N TRP A 17 7.37 16.47 -28.74
CA TRP A 17 6.31 17.31 -29.29
C TRP A 17 4.93 16.93 -28.74
N PHE A 18 4.63 15.63 -28.64
CA PHE A 18 3.37 15.15 -28.04
C PHE A 18 3.28 15.49 -26.55
N LEU A 19 4.35 15.24 -25.78
CA LEU A 19 4.41 15.57 -24.35
C LEU A 19 4.24 17.08 -24.13
N HIS A 20 4.91 17.91 -24.93
CA HIS A 20 4.76 19.36 -24.88
C HIS A 20 3.30 19.82 -25.08
N ARG A 21 2.53 19.14 -25.95
CA ARG A 21 1.10 19.43 -26.15
C ARG A 21 0.21 18.96 -25.00
N LEU A 22 0.56 17.85 -24.35
CA LEU A 22 -0.19 17.33 -23.20
C LEU A 22 0.01 18.17 -21.94
N THR A 23 1.23 18.64 -21.69
CA THR A 23 1.61 19.41 -20.51
C THR A 23 1.78 20.89 -20.86
N ALA A 24 0.89 21.43 -21.70
CA ALA A 24 1.03 22.78 -22.27
C ALA A 24 1.23 23.84 -21.17
N GLY A 25 2.41 24.47 -21.16
CA GLY A 25 2.80 25.48 -20.17
C GLY A 25 3.72 24.98 -19.04
N GLU A 26 3.98 23.68 -18.94
CA GLU A 26 4.94 23.13 -17.97
C GLU A 26 6.37 23.12 -18.52
N PRO A 27 7.38 23.44 -17.70
CA PRO A 27 8.79 23.54 -18.12
C PRO A 27 9.54 22.21 -18.07
N THR A 28 8.82 21.09 -18.06
CA THR A 28 9.34 19.72 -17.84
C THR A 28 10.35 19.27 -18.90
N HIS A 29 10.42 19.97 -20.03
CA HIS A 29 11.32 19.67 -21.16
C HIS A 29 12.26 20.83 -21.49
N HIS A 30 12.55 21.71 -20.52
CA HIS A 30 13.56 22.75 -20.67
C HIS A 30 14.90 22.27 -20.13
N ILE A 31 15.97 22.50 -20.88
CA ILE A 31 17.34 22.35 -20.39
C ILE A 31 17.85 23.75 -20.06
N SER A 32 18.28 23.97 -18.83
CA SER A 32 18.86 25.24 -18.38
C SER A 32 20.31 25.06 -17.94
N VAL A 33 21.20 25.90 -18.47
CA VAL A 33 22.58 26.03 -18.03
C VAL A 33 22.75 27.43 -17.45
N VAL A 34 23.11 27.51 -16.17
CA VAL A 34 23.31 28.78 -15.47
C VAL A 34 24.75 28.89 -15.00
N SER A 35 25.38 30.02 -15.30
CA SER A 35 26.75 30.32 -14.90
C SER A 35 26.83 31.69 -14.25
N ARG A 36 27.65 31.81 -13.20
CA ARG A 36 28.06 33.10 -12.66
C ARG A 36 29.33 33.56 -13.37
N LEU A 37 29.30 34.78 -13.88
CA LEU A 37 30.40 35.40 -14.61
C LEU A 37 30.94 36.55 -13.77
N ALA A 38 32.18 36.39 -13.28
CA ALA A 38 32.89 37.42 -12.53
C ALA A 38 33.97 38.06 -13.42
N GLY A 39 33.87 39.37 -13.65
CA GLY A 39 34.81 40.15 -14.46
C GLY A 39 34.15 41.11 -15.47
N ALA A 40 34.97 41.71 -16.33
CA ALA A 40 34.54 42.72 -17.29
C ALA A 40 33.89 42.09 -18.54
N LEU A 41 32.57 41.88 -18.46
CA LEU A 41 31.79 41.26 -19.55
C LEU A 41 31.62 42.17 -20.77
N ASP A 42 32.22 41.81 -21.91
CA ASP A 42 31.88 42.38 -23.21
C ASP A 42 30.54 41.84 -23.74
N ARG A 43 29.48 42.63 -23.56
CA ARG A 43 28.11 42.29 -24.00
C ARG A 43 27.95 42.24 -25.52
N THR A 44 28.76 42.99 -26.26
CA THR A 44 28.73 42.99 -27.73
C THR A 44 29.30 41.68 -28.24
N ALA A 45 30.44 41.25 -27.68
CA ALA A 45 31.04 39.95 -27.97
C ALA A 45 30.10 38.80 -27.57
N LEU A 46 29.42 38.90 -26.42
CA LEU A 46 28.44 37.89 -25.99
C LEU A 46 27.28 37.75 -26.98
N THR A 47 26.69 38.86 -27.42
CA THR A 47 25.60 38.85 -28.41
C THR A 47 26.06 38.25 -29.74
N ALA A 48 27.23 38.67 -30.23
CA ALA A 48 27.82 38.12 -31.45
C ALA A 48 28.13 36.62 -31.33
N ALA A 49 28.51 36.14 -30.14
CA ALA A 49 28.77 34.73 -29.89
C ALA A 49 27.50 33.88 -29.98
N TYR A 50 26.38 34.33 -29.38
CA TYR A 50 25.09 33.65 -29.53
C TYR A 50 24.60 33.64 -30.99
N ASP A 51 24.79 34.73 -31.73
CA ASP A 51 24.47 34.78 -33.16
C ASP A 51 25.29 33.76 -33.97
N ALA A 52 26.58 33.61 -33.66
CA ALA A 52 27.44 32.63 -34.30
C ALA A 52 27.00 31.19 -34.00
N VAL A 53 26.66 30.89 -32.73
CA VAL A 53 26.20 29.57 -32.27
C VAL A 53 24.85 29.18 -32.90
N THR A 54 23.87 30.08 -32.90
CA THR A 54 22.55 29.83 -33.51
C THR A 54 22.62 29.74 -35.03
N THR A 55 23.51 30.49 -35.68
CA THR A 55 23.76 30.40 -37.13
C THR A 55 24.37 29.04 -37.49
N ARG A 56 25.35 28.59 -36.70
CA ARG A 56 26.09 27.35 -36.89
C ARG A 56 25.20 26.11 -36.82
N HIS A 57 24.33 26.03 -35.82
CA HIS A 57 23.61 24.80 -35.48
C HIS A 57 22.17 24.82 -36.01
N GLU A 58 21.87 23.99 -37.02
CA GLU A 58 20.54 23.94 -37.65
C GLU A 58 19.42 23.65 -36.63
N SER A 59 19.69 22.77 -35.66
CA SER A 59 18.72 22.34 -34.65
C SER A 59 18.15 23.52 -33.86
N LEU A 60 18.97 24.51 -33.49
CA LEU A 60 18.54 25.67 -32.69
C LEU A 60 17.58 26.61 -33.42
N ARG A 61 17.52 26.51 -34.75
CA ARG A 61 16.67 27.31 -35.64
C ARG A 61 15.65 26.46 -36.38
N THR A 62 15.27 25.33 -35.77
CA THR A 62 14.29 24.39 -36.30
C THR A 62 12.92 24.62 -35.66
N ALA A 63 11.89 24.82 -36.48
CA ALA A 63 10.49 24.91 -36.07
C ALA A 63 9.76 23.59 -36.31
N PHE A 64 8.80 23.24 -35.44
CA PHE A 64 7.98 22.04 -35.50
C PHE A 64 6.53 22.41 -35.80
N VAL A 65 5.98 21.85 -36.88
CA VAL A 65 4.63 22.15 -37.38
C VAL A 65 3.77 20.88 -37.40
N ASP A 66 2.49 21.04 -37.08
CA ASP A 66 1.49 19.98 -37.19
C ASP A 66 1.01 19.86 -38.64
N LEU A 67 1.14 18.67 -39.23
CA LEU A 67 0.58 18.33 -40.53
C LEU A 67 -0.31 17.09 -40.37
N ASP A 68 -1.62 17.30 -40.33
CA ASP A 68 -2.65 16.25 -40.19
C ASP A 68 -2.42 15.33 -38.96
N GLY A 69 -2.01 15.91 -37.83
CA GLY A 69 -1.75 15.19 -36.58
C GLY A 69 -0.34 14.59 -36.49
N THR A 70 0.52 14.81 -37.48
CA THR A 70 1.90 14.33 -37.50
C THR A 70 2.88 15.51 -37.44
N PRO A 71 3.86 15.54 -36.52
CA PRO A 71 4.85 16.60 -36.47
C PRO A 71 5.84 16.52 -37.65
N ARG A 72 6.11 17.68 -38.26
CA ARG A 72 7.18 17.89 -39.24
C ARG A 72 8.11 19.00 -38.76
N GLN A 73 9.37 18.96 -39.17
CA GLN A 73 10.33 20.01 -38.84
C GLN A 73 10.76 20.81 -40.07
N ARG A 74 11.00 22.10 -39.85
CA ARG A 74 11.48 23.07 -40.85
C ARG A 74 12.62 23.89 -40.27
N VAL A 75 13.76 23.86 -40.95
CA VAL A 75 14.92 24.69 -40.60
C VAL A 75 14.70 26.12 -41.12
N LEU A 76 14.74 27.10 -40.23
CA LEU A 76 14.57 28.52 -40.53
C LEU A 76 15.92 29.19 -40.84
N PRO A 77 15.95 30.29 -41.63
CA PRO A 77 17.17 31.06 -41.82
C PRO A 77 17.66 31.67 -40.49
N PRO A 78 18.99 31.88 -40.32
CA PRO A 78 19.54 32.52 -39.13
C PRO A 78 18.92 33.90 -38.87
N ARG A 79 18.74 34.25 -37.60
CA ARG A 79 18.25 35.54 -37.13
C ARG A 79 19.06 35.98 -35.90
N PRO A 80 19.17 37.29 -35.62
CA PRO A 80 19.83 37.78 -34.42
C PRO A 80 19.17 37.22 -33.14
N THR A 81 20.00 36.79 -32.20
CA THR A 81 19.61 36.28 -30.89
C THR A 81 19.44 37.46 -29.94
N THR A 82 18.29 37.55 -29.28
CA THR A 82 18.06 38.58 -28.26
C THR A 82 18.43 38.03 -26.88
N ILE A 83 19.36 38.68 -26.20
CA ILE A 83 19.68 38.39 -24.79
C ILE A 83 18.83 39.32 -23.92
N ALA A 84 17.98 38.75 -23.06
CA ALA A 84 17.21 39.57 -22.12
C ALA A 84 18.12 40.05 -20.99
N GLU A 85 18.47 41.33 -20.98
CA GLU A 85 19.26 41.95 -19.92
C GLU A 85 18.36 42.47 -18.79
N ILE A 86 18.62 42.04 -17.55
CA ILE A 86 17.93 42.51 -16.35
C ILE A 86 18.95 43.10 -15.40
N ASP A 87 18.85 44.42 -15.17
CA ASP A 87 19.73 45.13 -14.26
C ASP A 87 19.16 45.11 -12.84
N LEU A 88 19.84 44.41 -11.91
CA LEU A 88 19.45 44.31 -10.50
C LEU A 88 20.29 45.20 -9.60
N ARG A 89 21.23 45.98 -10.14
CA ARG A 89 22.13 46.85 -9.36
C ARG A 89 21.40 47.94 -8.59
N HIS A 90 20.20 48.30 -9.03
CA HIS A 90 19.30 49.25 -8.37
C HIS A 90 18.75 48.74 -7.03
N LEU A 91 18.79 47.42 -6.77
CA LEU A 91 18.34 46.81 -5.52
C LEU A 91 19.45 46.83 -4.45
N PRO A 92 19.08 46.82 -3.15
CA PRO A 92 20.04 46.65 -2.06
C PRO A 92 20.82 45.32 -2.20
N PRO A 93 22.13 45.27 -1.85
CA PRO A 93 22.95 44.06 -2.01
C PRO A 93 22.34 42.79 -1.39
N ALA A 94 21.69 42.90 -0.23
CA ALA A 94 21.05 41.78 0.46
C ALA A 94 19.84 41.18 -0.27
N GLU A 95 19.23 41.92 -1.21
CA GLU A 95 18.05 41.51 -1.96
C GLU A 95 18.37 41.06 -3.39
N ARG A 96 19.54 41.43 -3.92
CA ARG A 96 19.93 41.17 -5.32
C ARG A 96 19.94 39.69 -5.66
N GLU A 97 20.50 38.84 -4.80
CA GLU A 97 20.59 37.40 -5.02
C GLU A 97 19.21 36.74 -5.05
N THR A 98 18.35 37.05 -4.07
CA THR A 98 16.97 36.54 -4.04
C THR A 98 16.16 37.00 -5.25
N ALA A 99 16.30 38.26 -5.64
CA ALA A 99 15.66 38.79 -6.85
C ALA A 99 16.20 38.11 -8.11
N ALA A 100 17.51 37.90 -8.20
CA ALA A 100 18.14 37.20 -9.31
C ALA A 100 17.61 35.77 -9.44
N GLN A 101 17.56 35.03 -8.33
CA GLN A 101 17.00 33.68 -8.30
C GLN A 101 15.52 33.66 -8.73
N THR A 102 14.71 34.59 -8.24
CA THR A 102 13.29 34.71 -8.63
C THR A 102 13.14 34.94 -10.14
N ARG A 103 14.00 35.78 -10.74
CA ARG A 103 13.97 36.03 -12.18
C ARG A 103 14.47 34.84 -12.99
N LEU A 104 15.50 34.16 -12.50
CA LEU A 104 16.00 32.90 -13.06
C LEU A 104 14.91 31.83 -13.08
N ASP A 105 14.22 31.62 -11.96
CA ASP A 105 13.15 30.62 -11.85
C ASP A 105 12.01 30.93 -12.81
N ALA A 106 11.57 32.21 -12.88
CA ALA A 106 10.53 32.62 -13.81
C ALA A 106 10.94 32.38 -15.28
N ALA A 107 12.19 32.70 -15.61
CA ALA A 107 12.74 32.53 -16.94
C ALA A 107 12.88 31.08 -17.39
N VAL A 108 13.40 30.21 -16.51
CA VAL A 108 13.56 28.77 -16.78
C VAL A 108 12.19 28.12 -16.96
N ARG A 109 11.13 28.69 -16.34
CA ARG A 109 9.76 28.18 -16.43
C ARG A 109 8.96 28.71 -17.62
N GLU A 110 9.39 29.79 -18.26
CA GLU A 110 8.65 30.43 -19.33
C GLU A 110 8.62 29.52 -20.58
N PRO A 111 7.43 29.12 -21.08
CA PRO A 111 7.27 28.10 -22.11
C PRO A 111 7.86 28.53 -23.46
N PHE A 112 8.18 27.55 -24.30
CA PHE A 112 8.52 27.74 -25.71
C PHE A 112 7.32 27.46 -26.60
N ASP A 113 7.22 28.18 -27.72
CA ASP A 113 6.36 27.78 -28.84
C ASP A 113 7.21 27.00 -29.87
N LEU A 114 6.93 25.71 -30.02
CA LEU A 114 7.65 24.83 -30.93
C LEU A 114 7.52 25.26 -32.40
N ALA A 115 6.50 26.03 -32.76
CA ALA A 115 6.27 26.50 -34.13
C ALA A 115 7.07 27.76 -34.52
N ASP A 116 7.60 28.50 -33.54
CA ASP A 116 8.34 29.76 -33.77
C ASP A 116 9.79 29.52 -34.25
N GLY A 117 10.38 28.39 -33.84
CA GLY A 117 11.74 28.00 -34.21
C GLY A 117 12.86 28.75 -33.46
N HIS A 118 12.53 29.62 -32.51
CA HIS A 118 13.47 30.18 -31.53
C HIS A 118 13.42 29.37 -30.23
N LEU A 119 14.06 28.20 -30.24
CA LEU A 119 14.01 27.24 -29.14
C LEU A 119 15.20 27.34 -28.19
N LEU A 120 15.91 28.47 -28.24
CA LEU A 120 16.96 28.88 -27.31
C LEU A 120 16.70 30.31 -26.83
N ARG A 121 16.83 30.53 -25.53
CA ARG A 121 16.70 31.82 -24.85
C ARG A 121 17.91 32.08 -23.97
N ALA A 122 18.42 33.30 -24.00
CA ALA A 122 19.55 33.72 -23.18
C ALA A 122 19.15 34.92 -22.31
N ILE A 123 19.56 34.90 -21.04
CA ILE A 123 19.18 35.92 -20.05
C ILE A 123 20.42 36.29 -19.25
N LEU A 124 20.68 37.59 -19.16
CA LEU A 124 21.79 38.15 -18.42
C LEU A 124 21.27 38.99 -17.25
N LEU A 125 21.45 38.48 -16.03
CA LEU A 125 21.17 39.21 -14.81
C LEU A 125 22.43 39.92 -14.34
N ARG A 126 22.34 41.23 -14.11
CA ARG A 126 23.48 42.07 -13.69
C ARG A 126 23.36 42.38 -12.21
N LEU A 127 24.19 41.74 -11.38
CA LEU A 127 24.21 41.93 -9.93
C LEU A 127 25.12 43.09 -9.53
N ASP A 128 26.22 43.27 -10.25
CA ASP A 128 27.15 44.40 -10.15
C ASP A 128 27.78 44.73 -11.52
N ASP A 129 28.77 45.62 -11.56
CA ASP A 129 29.52 45.96 -12.78
C ASP A 129 30.40 44.81 -13.27
N GLU A 130 30.86 43.95 -12.37
CA GLU A 130 31.72 42.79 -12.64
C GLU A 130 31.11 41.46 -12.16
N ASP A 131 29.83 41.41 -11.80
CA ASP A 131 29.18 40.21 -11.29
C ASP A 131 27.81 39.98 -11.96
N HIS A 132 27.71 38.84 -12.64
CA HIS A 132 26.59 38.54 -13.54
C HIS A 132 26.16 37.08 -13.41
N LEU A 133 24.88 36.81 -13.66
CA LEU A 133 24.39 35.46 -13.93
C LEU A 133 23.92 35.39 -15.38
N LEU A 134 24.43 34.41 -16.12
CA LEU A 134 24.02 34.09 -17.47
C LEU A 134 23.25 32.77 -17.46
N ALA A 135 22.00 32.81 -17.90
CA ALA A 135 21.17 31.63 -18.09
C ALA A 135 20.95 31.38 -19.58
N THR A 136 21.25 30.16 -20.03
CA THR A 136 20.88 29.66 -21.35
C THR A 136 19.81 28.59 -21.16
N VAL A 137 18.62 28.81 -21.73
CA VAL A 137 17.50 27.87 -21.67
C VAL A 137 17.20 27.41 -23.08
N VAL A 138 17.15 26.09 -23.30
CA VAL A 138 16.86 25.49 -24.60
C VAL A 138 15.77 24.43 -24.44
N HIS A 139 14.87 24.31 -25.42
CA HIS A 139 13.89 23.22 -25.41
C HIS A 139 14.58 21.89 -25.74
N HIS A 140 14.31 20.83 -24.97
CA HIS A 140 14.97 19.53 -25.10
C HIS A 140 14.75 18.89 -26.50
N ILE A 141 13.74 19.32 -27.27
CA ILE A 141 13.48 18.82 -28.63
C ILE A 141 14.57 19.21 -29.67
N VAL A 142 15.40 20.21 -29.36
CA VAL A 142 16.49 20.68 -30.24
C VAL A 142 17.89 20.52 -29.65
N ALA A 143 18.00 20.05 -28.40
CA ALA A 143 19.27 19.86 -27.72
C ALA A 143 19.15 18.78 -26.64
N ASP A 144 20.25 18.12 -26.33
CA ASP A 144 20.39 17.17 -25.23
C ASP A 144 21.55 17.54 -24.30
N GLY A 145 21.78 16.77 -23.23
CA GLY A 145 22.84 17.06 -22.27
C GLY A 145 24.26 17.04 -22.85
N TRP A 146 24.49 16.31 -23.95
CA TRP A 146 25.76 16.40 -24.67
C TRP A 146 25.83 17.71 -25.47
N SER A 147 24.72 18.10 -26.10
CA SER A 147 24.62 19.35 -26.86
C SER A 147 24.92 20.57 -25.99
N THR A 148 24.56 20.58 -24.71
CA THR A 148 24.87 21.71 -23.82
C THR A 148 26.37 21.96 -23.69
N ASN A 149 27.19 20.91 -23.67
CA ASN A 149 28.64 21.05 -23.61
C ASN A 149 29.19 21.66 -24.91
N LEU A 150 28.69 21.20 -26.06
CA LEU A 150 29.07 21.73 -27.37
C LEU A 150 28.66 23.20 -27.52
N LEU A 151 27.45 23.54 -27.10
CA LEU A 151 26.92 24.90 -27.14
C LEU A 151 27.77 25.84 -26.29
N TYR A 152 28.17 25.41 -25.09
CA TYR A 152 29.00 26.20 -24.20
C TYR A 152 30.41 26.41 -24.75
N ARG A 153 31.05 25.35 -25.23
CA ARG A 153 32.34 25.40 -25.94
C ARG A 153 32.30 26.37 -27.11
N ASP A 154 31.31 26.23 -27.99
CA ASP A 154 31.17 27.05 -29.19
C ASP A 154 30.87 28.52 -28.81
N LEU A 155 30.11 28.76 -27.73
CA LEU A 155 29.87 30.10 -27.20
C LEU A 155 31.17 30.75 -26.71
N ALA A 156 32.02 30.02 -25.98
CA ALA A 156 33.30 30.52 -25.49
C ALA A 156 34.28 30.83 -26.64
N LEU A 157 34.38 29.93 -27.61
CA LEU A 157 35.20 30.13 -28.82
C LEU A 157 34.78 31.41 -29.57
N ALA A 158 33.47 31.56 -29.82
CA ALA A 158 32.94 32.72 -30.53
C ALA A 158 33.08 34.02 -29.72
N TYR A 159 32.90 33.97 -28.40
CA TYR A 159 33.13 35.11 -27.50
C TYR A 159 34.57 35.63 -27.59
N ASN A 160 35.54 34.74 -27.69
CA ASN A 160 36.95 35.06 -27.86
C ASN A 160 37.32 35.49 -29.29
N GLY A 161 36.35 35.62 -30.19
CA GLY A 161 36.56 35.99 -31.59
C GLY A 161 37.14 34.86 -32.46
N GLN A 162 37.05 33.60 -32.02
CA GLN A 162 37.47 32.45 -32.82
C GLN A 162 36.34 31.98 -33.76
N PRO A 163 36.65 31.61 -35.01
CA PRO A 163 35.65 31.13 -35.96
C PRO A 163 35.18 29.71 -35.63
N LEU A 164 33.89 29.43 -35.84
CA LEU A 164 33.30 28.09 -35.63
C LEU A 164 33.26 27.30 -36.96
N ALA A 165 33.99 26.18 -37.06
CA ALA A 165 34.09 25.36 -38.28
C ALA A 165 32.88 24.42 -38.45
N PRO A 166 32.13 24.41 -39.57
CA PRO A 166 30.79 23.80 -39.69
C PRO A 166 30.69 22.36 -39.16
N PRO A 167 29.52 21.92 -38.67
CA PRO A 167 29.36 20.56 -38.14
C PRO A 167 29.62 19.50 -39.23
N PRO A 168 30.12 18.29 -38.87
CA PRO A 168 30.47 17.25 -39.83
C PRO A 168 29.27 16.78 -40.67
N ARG A 169 28.07 16.77 -40.07
CA ARG A 169 26.80 16.46 -40.74
C ARG A 169 25.69 17.47 -40.41
N PRO A 170 24.79 17.76 -41.36
CA PRO A 170 23.56 18.49 -41.09
C PRO A 170 22.64 17.71 -40.15
N TYR A 171 22.03 18.38 -39.16
CA TYR A 171 21.17 17.73 -38.17
C TYR A 171 19.94 17.07 -38.82
N THR A 172 19.37 17.71 -39.85
CA THR A 172 18.22 17.18 -40.59
C THR A 172 18.51 15.84 -41.29
N GLU A 173 19.75 15.60 -41.67
CA GLU A 173 20.18 14.32 -42.25
C GLU A 173 20.24 13.23 -41.19
N VAL A 174 20.80 13.55 -40.02
CA VAL A 174 20.86 12.63 -38.87
C VAL A 174 19.46 12.22 -38.41
N VAL A 175 18.51 13.16 -38.38
CA VAL A 175 17.11 12.88 -38.04
C VAL A 175 16.47 11.91 -39.05
N ARG A 176 16.73 12.09 -40.35
CA ARG A 176 16.20 11.22 -41.40
C ARG A 176 16.72 9.79 -41.28
N ASP A 177 18.01 9.62 -41.00
CA ASP A 177 18.60 8.31 -40.78
C ASP A 177 17.96 7.60 -39.58
N ARG A 178 17.82 8.30 -38.46
CA ARG A 178 17.19 7.75 -37.25
C ARG A 178 15.74 7.36 -37.46
N HIS A 179 14.98 8.18 -38.18
CA HIS A 179 13.59 7.85 -38.54
C HIS A 179 13.50 6.53 -39.33
N SER A 180 14.48 6.23 -40.19
CA SER A 180 14.51 4.98 -40.95
C SER A 180 14.89 3.74 -40.11
N ARG A 181 15.80 3.88 -39.12
CA ARG A 181 16.25 2.78 -38.24
C ARG A 181 15.17 2.25 -37.29
N ALA A 182 14.17 3.07 -36.92
CA ALA A 182 13.07 2.68 -36.02
C ALA A 182 12.19 1.52 -36.54
N THR A 183 12.41 1.07 -37.77
CA THR A 183 11.67 -0.04 -38.41
C THR A 183 12.41 -1.37 -38.44
N ASP A 184 13.61 -1.46 -37.86
CA ASP A 184 14.42 -2.69 -37.85
C ASP A 184 13.77 -3.81 -37.00
N PRO A 185 13.41 -4.97 -37.59
CA PRO A 185 12.82 -6.10 -36.88
C PRO A 185 13.73 -6.73 -35.82
N GLU A 186 15.06 -6.74 -36.01
CA GLU A 186 16.01 -7.38 -35.10
C GLU A 186 16.08 -6.62 -33.77
N VAL A 187 16.14 -5.29 -33.86
CA VAL A 187 16.12 -4.41 -32.69
C VAL A 187 14.81 -4.57 -31.91
N ARG A 188 13.67 -4.74 -32.61
CA ARG A 188 12.35 -4.95 -31.97
C ARG A 188 12.25 -6.28 -31.25
N GLU A 189 12.80 -7.35 -31.84
CA GLU A 189 12.85 -8.68 -31.22
C GLU A 189 13.63 -8.64 -29.90
N TYR A 190 14.83 -8.06 -29.91
CA TYR A 190 15.66 -7.93 -28.72
C TYR A 190 14.90 -7.28 -27.56
N TRP A 191 14.27 -6.12 -27.79
CA TRP A 191 13.59 -5.41 -26.70
C TRP A 191 12.34 -6.11 -26.20
N ARG A 192 11.62 -6.82 -27.07
CA ARG A 192 10.46 -7.62 -26.67
C ARG A 192 10.88 -8.78 -25.76
N GLU A 193 12.02 -9.40 -26.02
CA GLU A 193 12.57 -10.45 -25.14
C GLU A 193 13.13 -9.85 -23.85
N ALA A 194 13.97 -8.82 -23.94
CA ALA A 194 14.66 -8.21 -22.81
C ALA A 194 13.69 -7.60 -21.78
N LEU A 195 12.58 -7.02 -22.24
CA LEU A 195 11.56 -6.37 -21.42
C LEU A 195 10.23 -7.12 -21.41
N ALA A 196 10.24 -8.43 -21.65
CA ALA A 196 9.06 -9.26 -21.45
C ALA A 196 8.61 -9.20 -19.98
N ASP A 197 7.32 -8.93 -19.75
CA ASP A 197 6.69 -8.83 -18.43
C ASP A 197 7.52 -7.95 -17.46
N PRO A 198 7.70 -6.65 -17.76
CA PRO A 198 8.59 -5.80 -16.99
C PRO A 198 8.04 -5.62 -15.57
N PRO A 199 8.89 -5.72 -14.53
CA PRO A 199 8.44 -5.54 -13.16
C PRO A 199 8.05 -4.09 -12.90
N VAL A 200 7.01 -3.90 -12.09
CA VAL A 200 6.73 -2.57 -11.54
C VAL A 200 7.54 -2.42 -10.26
N LEU A 201 8.46 -1.45 -10.24
CA LEU A 201 9.20 -1.12 -9.03
C LEU A 201 8.26 -0.45 -8.03
N ASP A 202 8.03 -1.12 -6.91
CA ASP A 202 7.22 -0.61 -5.81
C ASP A 202 8.11 -0.27 -4.62
N LEU A 203 8.62 0.97 -4.62
CA LEU A 203 9.40 1.47 -3.51
C LEU A 203 8.50 1.84 -2.33
N PRO A 204 8.93 1.56 -1.09
CA PRO A 204 8.32 2.11 0.11
C PRO A 204 8.26 3.64 0.07
N THR A 205 7.05 4.21 -0.04
CA THR A 205 6.83 5.67 0.01
C THR A 205 6.40 6.14 1.41
N ASP A 206 6.66 7.40 1.72
CA ASP A 206 6.24 8.05 2.98
C ASP A 206 4.78 8.52 2.92
N ARG A 207 4.28 8.77 1.70
CA ARG A 207 2.92 9.23 1.41
C ARG A 207 2.24 8.26 0.43
N PRO A 208 0.89 8.15 0.46
CA PRO A 208 0.17 7.34 -0.51
C PRO A 208 0.42 7.86 -1.93
N ARG A 209 0.57 6.93 -2.88
CA ARG A 209 0.73 7.30 -4.29
C ARG A 209 -0.57 7.95 -4.81
N PRO A 210 -0.51 9.16 -5.37
CA PRO A 210 -1.68 9.79 -6.00
C PRO A 210 -2.14 9.05 -7.26
N ALA A 211 -3.41 9.20 -7.65
CA ALA A 211 -3.97 8.57 -8.84
C ALA A 211 -3.35 9.08 -10.16
N GLU A 212 -2.89 10.33 -10.16
CA GLU A 212 -2.18 10.97 -11.28
C GLU A 212 -0.75 11.34 -10.87
N ARG A 213 0.16 11.42 -11.84
CA ARG A 213 1.56 11.78 -11.56
C ARG A 213 1.71 13.28 -11.32
N GLY A 214 2.23 13.66 -10.15
CA GLY A 214 2.79 14.98 -9.90
C GLY A 214 4.21 15.12 -10.46
N SER A 215 4.71 16.36 -10.55
CA SER A 215 6.06 16.70 -11.04
C SER A 215 6.96 17.33 -9.98
N ASP A 216 6.43 17.68 -8.80
CA ASP A 216 7.18 18.32 -7.72
C ASP A 216 8.38 17.47 -7.26
N ALA A 217 9.57 18.06 -7.32
CA ALA A 217 10.82 17.39 -7.00
C ALA A 217 11.46 17.93 -5.72
N GLY A 218 12.01 17.02 -4.92
CA GLY A 218 13.04 17.32 -3.93
C GLY A 218 14.38 16.73 -4.36
N ALA A 219 15.48 17.19 -3.75
CA ALA A 219 16.82 16.69 -4.04
C ALA A 219 17.63 16.49 -2.75
N VAL A 220 18.42 15.41 -2.69
CA VAL A 220 19.39 15.15 -1.63
C VAL A 220 20.76 14.94 -2.25
N GLU A 221 21.69 15.85 -1.97
CA GLU A 221 23.08 15.75 -2.41
C GLU A 221 23.91 14.93 -1.42
N PHE A 222 24.84 14.13 -1.94
CA PHE A 222 25.79 13.36 -1.16
C PHE A 222 27.08 13.11 -1.94
N ARG A 223 28.15 12.74 -1.24
CA ARG A 223 29.46 12.48 -1.85
C ARG A 223 29.92 11.07 -1.55
N VAL A 224 30.30 10.33 -2.59
CA VAL A 224 30.96 9.04 -2.46
C VAL A 224 32.44 9.28 -2.12
N PRO A 225 32.97 8.71 -1.02
CA PRO A 225 34.36 8.91 -0.62
C PRO A 225 35.36 8.47 -1.70
N ALA A 226 36.47 9.22 -1.84
CA ALA A 226 37.49 8.91 -2.85
C ALA A 226 38.12 7.50 -2.70
N ALA A 227 38.18 6.96 -1.47
CA ALA A 227 38.63 5.60 -1.23
C ALA A 227 37.69 4.57 -1.89
N THR A 228 36.38 4.75 -1.72
CA THR A 228 35.35 3.90 -2.34
C THR A 228 35.36 4.04 -3.87
N VAL A 229 35.51 5.26 -4.40
CA VAL A 229 35.60 5.48 -5.86
C VAL A 229 36.82 4.79 -6.46
N ARG A 230 37.98 4.80 -5.78
CA ARG A 230 39.16 4.03 -6.20
C ARG A 230 38.87 2.53 -6.20
N ALA A 231 38.27 2.00 -5.14
CA ALA A 231 37.90 0.58 -5.07
C ALA A 231 36.90 0.19 -6.17
N VAL A 232 35.95 1.07 -6.52
CA VAL A 232 35.04 0.88 -7.66
C VAL A 232 35.82 0.83 -8.98
N ARG A 233 36.79 1.72 -9.20
CA ARG A 233 37.64 1.72 -10.40
C ARG A 233 38.48 0.43 -10.49
N ASP A 234 39.08 0.00 -9.39
CA ASP A 234 39.89 -1.22 -9.32
C ASP A 234 39.06 -2.46 -9.63
N LEU A 235 37.88 -2.59 -9.01
CA LEU A 235 36.94 -3.68 -9.27
C LEU A 235 36.44 -3.67 -10.72
N ALA A 236 36.19 -2.48 -11.29
CA ALA A 236 35.79 -2.34 -12.68
C ALA A 236 36.88 -2.85 -13.63
N ILE A 237 38.14 -2.49 -13.38
CA ILE A 237 39.30 -2.98 -14.15
C ILE A 237 39.42 -4.50 -14.04
N GLU A 238 39.33 -5.05 -12.82
CA GLU A 238 39.40 -6.49 -12.57
C GLU A 238 38.32 -7.27 -13.35
N LEU A 239 37.10 -6.74 -13.36
CA LEU A 239 35.94 -7.30 -14.06
C LEU A 239 35.84 -6.92 -15.54
N ARG A 240 36.82 -6.17 -16.04
CA ARG A 240 36.87 -5.62 -17.40
C ARG A 240 35.62 -4.80 -17.76
N CYS A 241 34.93 -4.22 -16.78
CA CYS A 241 33.75 -3.39 -16.95
C CYS A 241 34.07 -1.91 -16.69
N THR A 242 33.06 -1.04 -16.76
CA THR A 242 33.23 0.39 -16.48
C THR A 242 32.76 0.73 -15.06
N PRO A 243 33.26 1.84 -14.46
CA PRO A 243 32.73 2.32 -13.18
C PRO A 243 31.22 2.54 -13.19
N PHE A 244 30.65 2.95 -14.33
CA PHE A 244 29.20 3.05 -14.54
C PHE A 244 28.48 1.73 -14.26
N MET A 245 28.98 0.60 -14.78
CA MET A 245 28.36 -0.71 -14.58
C MET A 245 28.37 -1.14 -13.11
N VAL A 246 29.44 -0.80 -12.36
CA VAL A 246 29.53 -1.08 -10.92
C VAL A 246 28.53 -0.22 -10.14
N LEU A 247 28.51 1.10 -10.39
CA LEU A 247 27.57 2.02 -9.75
C LEU A 247 26.10 1.63 -10.03
N MET A 248 25.77 1.33 -11.29
CA MET A 248 24.44 0.86 -11.68
C MET A 248 24.05 -0.45 -10.98
N ALA A 249 24.94 -1.44 -10.94
CA ALA A 249 24.67 -2.72 -10.27
C ALA A 249 24.39 -2.53 -8.77
N VAL A 250 25.13 -1.63 -8.10
CA VAL A 250 24.89 -1.31 -6.69
C VAL A 250 23.59 -0.52 -6.50
N TYR A 251 23.20 0.31 -7.47
CA TYR A 251 21.91 0.99 -7.44
C TYR A 251 20.75 0.00 -7.59
N GLN A 252 20.86 -0.94 -8.53
CA GLN A 252 19.89 -2.04 -8.69
C GLN A 252 19.78 -2.87 -7.40
N LEU A 253 20.91 -3.15 -6.72
CA LEU A 253 20.92 -3.81 -5.41
C LEU A 253 20.20 -3.02 -4.32
N LEU A 254 20.41 -1.70 -4.24
CA LEU A 254 19.69 -0.84 -3.30
C LEU A 254 18.17 -0.91 -3.54
N LEU A 255 17.74 -0.80 -4.79
CA LEU A 255 16.33 -0.83 -5.18
C LEU A 255 15.69 -2.19 -4.86
N ALA A 256 16.40 -3.29 -5.16
CA ALA A 256 15.98 -4.65 -4.81
C ALA A 256 15.82 -4.82 -3.30
N GLN A 257 16.75 -4.29 -2.51
CA GLN A 257 16.65 -4.36 -1.05
C GLN A 257 15.47 -3.58 -0.50
N ARG A 258 15.14 -2.42 -1.08
CA ARG A 258 14.05 -1.57 -0.57
C ARG A 258 12.67 -2.07 -1.00
N SER A 259 12.55 -2.58 -2.23
CA SER A 259 11.29 -3.10 -2.77
C SER A 259 11.02 -4.57 -2.40
N GLY A 260 12.08 -5.34 -2.12
CA GLY A 260 12.02 -6.80 -1.99
C GLY A 260 11.92 -7.55 -3.33
N ALA A 261 12.05 -6.85 -4.46
CA ALA A 261 12.03 -7.45 -5.79
C ALA A 261 13.43 -7.92 -6.22
N ASP A 262 13.49 -9.07 -6.90
CA ASP A 262 14.73 -9.59 -7.48
C ASP A 262 14.91 -9.19 -8.96
N ASP A 263 13.95 -8.47 -9.54
CA ASP A 263 13.95 -8.01 -10.94
C ASP A 263 13.66 -6.50 -10.96
N ILE A 264 14.61 -5.72 -11.50
CA ILE A 264 14.62 -4.25 -11.38
C ILE A 264 14.89 -3.62 -12.74
N CYS A 265 13.97 -2.78 -13.22
CA CYS A 265 14.17 -1.96 -14.41
C CYS A 265 14.63 -0.55 -14.04
N VAL A 266 15.81 -0.14 -14.53
CA VAL A 266 16.34 1.22 -14.36
C VAL A 266 16.50 1.88 -15.74
N GLY A 267 15.89 3.04 -15.93
CA GLY A 267 16.12 3.84 -17.13
C GLY A 267 17.49 4.52 -17.09
N THR A 268 18.19 4.58 -18.21
CA THR A 268 19.44 5.35 -18.30
C THR A 268 19.49 6.10 -19.62
N PRO A 269 19.75 7.43 -19.60
CA PRO A 269 19.92 8.18 -20.82
C PRO A 269 21.23 7.77 -21.50
N VAL A 270 21.19 7.62 -22.81
CA VAL A 270 22.35 7.41 -23.68
C VAL A 270 22.45 8.58 -24.65
N ALA A 271 23.68 8.99 -24.99
CA ALA A 271 23.89 10.18 -25.82
C ALA A 271 23.47 9.98 -27.30
N GLY A 272 23.31 8.72 -27.74
CA GLY A 272 22.95 8.36 -29.12
C GLY A 272 23.97 8.81 -30.19
N ARG A 273 25.21 9.11 -29.78
CA ARG A 273 26.32 9.45 -30.68
C ARG A 273 27.18 8.21 -30.85
N ASP A 274 26.72 7.32 -31.71
CA ASP A 274 27.31 6.02 -32.05
C ASP A 274 28.40 6.10 -33.13
N ASP A 275 28.58 7.29 -33.72
CA ASP A 275 29.53 7.60 -34.78
C ASP A 275 30.30 8.89 -34.46
N VAL A 276 31.57 8.95 -34.84
CA VAL A 276 32.46 10.10 -34.64
C VAL A 276 31.91 11.36 -35.33
N ASP A 277 31.22 11.19 -36.46
CA ASP A 277 30.61 12.30 -37.21
C ASP A 277 29.43 12.95 -36.47
N LEU A 278 28.95 12.32 -35.38
CA LEU A 278 27.86 12.83 -34.53
C LEU A 278 28.35 13.54 -33.27
N GLU A 279 29.64 13.43 -32.92
CA GLU A 279 30.19 14.00 -31.68
C GLU A 279 30.05 15.53 -31.61
N ASP A 280 30.16 16.20 -32.75
CA ASP A 280 30.05 17.67 -32.90
C ASP A 280 28.67 18.15 -33.39
N VAL A 281 27.66 17.29 -33.39
CA VAL A 281 26.28 17.63 -33.80
C VAL A 281 25.45 18.05 -32.59
N VAL A 282 24.91 19.27 -32.63
CA VAL A 282 23.90 19.79 -31.69
C VAL A 282 22.52 19.37 -32.16
N GLY A 283 21.75 18.74 -31.27
CA GLY A 283 20.45 18.19 -31.59
C GLY A 283 19.87 17.30 -30.49
N TYR A 284 18.61 16.87 -30.64
CA TYR A 284 18.04 15.82 -29.79
C TYR A 284 18.47 14.45 -30.32
N LEU A 285 19.58 13.96 -29.78
CA LEU A 285 20.17 12.67 -30.14
C LEU A 285 20.09 11.67 -28.99
N SER A 286 19.85 12.13 -27.76
CA SER A 286 19.64 11.27 -26.62
C SER A 286 18.48 10.31 -26.79
N ASP A 287 18.66 9.12 -26.23
CA ASP A 287 17.65 8.09 -26.08
C ASP A 287 17.66 7.60 -24.62
N VAL A 288 16.64 6.87 -24.19
CA VAL A 288 16.61 6.23 -22.88
C VAL A 288 16.51 4.73 -23.08
N VAL A 289 17.54 4.02 -22.61
CA VAL A 289 17.53 2.55 -22.60
C VAL A 289 17.16 2.04 -21.22
N VAL A 290 16.49 0.89 -21.17
CA VAL A 290 16.11 0.25 -19.91
C VAL A 290 17.10 -0.86 -19.58
N ILE A 291 17.76 -0.75 -18.43
CA ILE A 291 18.69 -1.76 -17.94
C ILE A 291 17.96 -2.61 -16.90
N ARG A 292 17.60 -3.83 -17.30
CA ARG A 292 17.00 -4.83 -16.41
C ARG A 292 18.10 -5.50 -15.57
N GLY A 293 17.96 -5.41 -14.26
CA GLY A 293 18.84 -6.05 -13.28
C GLY A 293 18.18 -7.31 -12.72
N ASP A 294 18.82 -8.45 -12.95
CA ASP A 294 18.37 -9.76 -12.45
C ASP A 294 19.20 -10.19 -11.23
N LEU A 295 18.57 -10.13 -10.06
CA LEU A 295 19.11 -10.57 -8.77
C LEU A 295 18.62 -11.97 -8.36
N SER A 296 17.96 -12.70 -9.26
CA SER A 296 17.49 -14.06 -9.00
C SER A 296 18.66 -15.05 -8.86
N GLY A 297 18.43 -16.11 -8.07
CA GLY A 297 19.42 -17.16 -7.84
C GLY A 297 20.54 -16.78 -6.86
N GLU A 298 20.32 -15.77 -6.02
CA GLU A 298 21.25 -15.33 -4.96
C GLU A 298 22.68 -15.03 -5.48
N PRO A 299 22.84 -14.13 -6.47
CA PRO A 299 24.15 -13.85 -7.03
C PRO A 299 25.08 -13.21 -5.99
N THR A 300 26.38 -13.25 -6.27
CA THR A 300 27.37 -12.40 -5.62
C THR A 300 27.35 -11.01 -6.26
N ALA A 301 27.99 -10.03 -5.64
CA ALA A 301 28.10 -8.70 -6.26
C ALA A 301 28.84 -8.76 -7.60
N ARG A 302 29.86 -9.62 -7.69
CA ARG A 302 30.59 -9.89 -8.92
C ARG A 302 29.68 -10.38 -10.05
N GLU A 303 28.80 -11.34 -9.74
CA GLU A 303 27.86 -11.90 -10.69
C GLU A 303 26.84 -10.85 -11.15
N LEU A 304 26.30 -10.06 -10.21
CA LEU A 304 25.39 -8.96 -10.55
C LEU A 304 26.04 -7.95 -11.49
N ILE A 305 27.28 -7.50 -11.22
CA ILE A 305 28.01 -6.57 -12.09
C ILE A 305 28.20 -7.14 -13.51
N ARG A 306 28.46 -8.45 -13.64
CA ARG A 306 28.56 -9.12 -14.95
C ARG A 306 27.22 -9.15 -15.67
N ARG A 307 26.12 -9.45 -14.97
CA ARG A 307 24.77 -9.40 -15.54
C ARG A 307 24.41 -7.99 -16.00
N THR A 308 24.65 -6.97 -15.17
CA THR A 308 24.43 -5.55 -15.52
C THR A 308 25.28 -5.14 -16.73
N ARG A 309 26.53 -5.61 -16.83
CA ARG A 309 27.35 -5.41 -18.03
C ARG A 309 26.69 -6.02 -19.27
N THR A 310 26.26 -7.28 -19.21
CA THR A 310 25.63 -7.96 -20.35
C THR A 310 24.37 -7.24 -20.79
N ALA A 311 23.50 -6.86 -19.85
CA ALA A 311 22.28 -6.11 -20.11
C ALA A 311 22.57 -4.74 -20.74
N LEU A 312 23.55 -3.99 -20.20
CA LEU A 312 23.95 -2.70 -20.76
C LEU A 312 24.51 -2.84 -22.16
N MET A 313 25.42 -3.78 -22.41
CA MET A 313 25.98 -3.98 -23.74
C MET A 313 24.91 -4.38 -24.76
N GLY A 314 24.00 -5.28 -24.40
CA GLY A 314 22.86 -5.65 -25.24
C GLY A 314 21.96 -4.45 -25.54
N ALA A 315 21.68 -3.61 -24.54
CA ALA A 315 20.88 -2.39 -24.73
C ALA A 315 21.59 -1.38 -25.65
N LEU A 316 22.90 -1.20 -25.51
CA LEU A 316 23.69 -0.27 -26.33
C LEU A 316 23.79 -0.73 -27.80
N THR A 317 23.82 -2.03 -28.08
CA THR A 317 23.87 -2.54 -29.48
C THR A 317 22.51 -2.49 -30.18
N HIS A 318 21.42 -2.29 -29.44
CA HIS A 318 20.05 -2.29 -29.96
C HIS A 318 19.33 -0.96 -29.66
N GLN A 319 20.04 0.17 -29.71
CA GLN A 319 19.44 1.50 -29.55
C GLN A 319 18.55 1.90 -30.74
N GLY A 320 17.74 2.95 -30.58
CA GLY A 320 17.03 3.59 -31.70
C GLY A 320 15.60 3.12 -31.91
N ILE A 321 15.03 2.36 -30.97
CA ILE A 321 13.58 2.15 -30.89
C ILE A 321 12.95 3.19 -29.98
N PRO A 322 11.86 3.85 -30.41
CA PRO A 322 11.18 4.84 -29.59
C PRO A 322 10.52 4.16 -28.38
N PHE A 323 10.68 4.76 -27.19
CA PHE A 323 10.12 4.23 -25.94
C PHE A 323 8.61 3.92 -26.02
N GLU A 324 7.81 4.78 -26.64
CA GLU A 324 6.35 4.60 -26.77
C GLU A 324 6.00 3.45 -27.71
N GLN A 325 6.82 3.24 -28.75
CA GLN A 325 6.66 2.11 -29.63
C GLN A 325 6.98 0.81 -28.91
N LEU A 326 8.01 0.82 -28.05
CA LEU A 326 8.32 -0.32 -27.19
C LEU A 326 7.18 -0.61 -26.19
N VAL A 327 6.59 0.42 -25.57
CA VAL A 327 5.41 0.26 -24.69
C VAL A 327 4.20 -0.29 -25.46
N ALA A 328 3.98 0.17 -26.69
CA ALA A 328 2.88 -0.30 -27.54
C ALA A 328 3.10 -1.75 -28.01
N ASP A 329 4.32 -2.11 -28.41
CA ASP A 329 4.69 -3.45 -28.86
C ASP A 329 4.59 -4.49 -27.72
N LEU A 330 4.74 -4.06 -26.47
CA LEU A 330 4.60 -4.90 -25.27
C LEU A 330 3.17 -4.99 -24.72
N ASP A 331 2.21 -4.21 -25.25
CA ASP A 331 0.80 -4.16 -24.81
C ASP A 331 0.62 -4.02 -23.29
N LEU A 332 1.40 -3.14 -22.67
CA LEU A 332 1.42 -2.97 -21.22
C LEU A 332 0.16 -2.26 -20.69
N PRO A 333 -0.36 -2.64 -19.52
CA PRO A 333 -1.47 -1.93 -18.86
C PRO A 333 -1.11 -0.46 -18.62
N ARG A 334 -2.05 0.45 -18.90
CA ARG A 334 -1.85 1.88 -18.62
C ARG A 334 -2.17 2.18 -17.16
N ASP A 335 -1.19 2.72 -16.45
CA ASP A 335 -1.33 3.27 -15.10
C ASP A 335 -0.98 4.77 -15.14
N ALA A 336 -1.95 5.63 -14.84
CA ALA A 336 -1.74 7.08 -14.85
C ALA A 336 -0.77 7.55 -13.74
N SER A 337 -0.61 6.75 -12.68
CA SER A 337 0.21 7.06 -11.50
C SER A 337 1.69 6.65 -11.63
N ARG A 338 2.06 5.89 -12.68
CA ARG A 338 3.41 5.34 -12.89
C ARG A 338 3.87 5.47 -14.34
N ASN A 339 5.18 5.38 -14.53
CA ASN A 339 5.76 5.14 -15.86
C ASN A 339 5.62 3.66 -16.24
N ALA A 340 5.49 3.37 -17.53
CA ALA A 340 5.17 2.03 -18.03
C ALA A 340 6.28 0.98 -17.85
N LEU A 341 7.56 1.37 -17.99
CA LEU A 341 8.70 0.42 -18.01
C LEU A 341 9.65 0.53 -16.83
N PHE A 342 9.83 1.73 -16.27
CA PHE A 342 10.72 1.95 -15.13
C PHE A 342 10.23 3.15 -14.31
N GLN A 343 10.37 3.06 -12.99
CA GLN A 343 9.98 4.13 -12.06
C GLN A 343 11.20 4.90 -11.55
N THR A 344 12.39 4.59 -12.06
CA THR A 344 13.64 5.17 -11.60
C THR A 344 14.70 5.25 -12.70
N THR A 345 15.60 6.22 -12.58
CA THR A 345 16.71 6.43 -13.52
C THR A 345 18.05 6.49 -12.82
N PHE A 346 19.11 6.13 -13.56
CA PHE A 346 20.49 6.35 -13.16
C PHE A 346 21.28 7.00 -14.29
N THR A 347 21.96 8.10 -13.96
CA THR A 347 22.78 8.88 -14.88
C THR A 347 24.16 9.09 -14.27
N LEU A 348 25.20 8.86 -15.06
CA LEU A 348 26.58 9.23 -14.71
C LEU A 348 27.09 10.26 -15.70
N HIS A 349 27.28 11.47 -15.21
CA HIS A 349 27.89 12.57 -15.93
C HIS A 349 29.42 12.44 -15.88
N SER A 350 30.06 12.62 -17.02
CA SER A 350 31.52 12.79 -17.09
C SER A 350 31.90 14.21 -16.65
N THR A 351 33.18 14.45 -16.35
CA THR A 351 33.70 15.82 -16.09
C THR A 351 33.48 16.77 -17.28
N LEU A 352 33.20 16.24 -18.48
CA LEU A 352 32.85 17.04 -19.65
C LEU A 352 31.38 17.48 -19.65
N ASP A 353 30.49 16.78 -18.91
CA ASP A 353 29.03 17.00 -18.88
C ASP A 353 28.56 18.00 -17.82
N VAL A 354 29.40 18.29 -16.83
CA VAL A 354 29.07 19.20 -15.73
C VAL A 354 30.11 20.30 -15.70
N ALA A 355 30.01 21.26 -16.62
CA ALA A 355 30.58 22.61 -16.55
C ALA A 355 31.89 22.75 -15.73
N THR A 356 32.83 21.82 -15.93
CA THR A 356 34.18 21.84 -15.36
C THR A 356 35.23 21.80 -16.47
N THR A 357 34.81 21.96 -17.73
CA THR A 357 35.61 22.49 -18.82
C THR A 357 35.99 23.93 -18.52
N THR A 358 37.09 24.04 -17.76
CA THR A 358 38.05 25.13 -17.67
C THR A 358 37.52 26.55 -17.44
N VAL A 359 37.80 27.02 -16.22
CA VAL A 359 37.51 28.34 -15.61
C VAL A 359 38.04 29.55 -16.41
N ASP A 360 38.77 29.35 -17.52
CA ASP A 360 39.46 30.39 -18.30
C ASP A 360 39.11 30.39 -19.81
N GLU A 361 37.97 29.83 -20.23
CA GLU A 361 37.60 29.84 -21.66
C GLU A 361 36.96 31.16 -22.14
N PHE A 362 36.35 31.96 -21.27
CA PHE A 362 35.86 33.29 -21.64
C PHE A 362 36.92 34.33 -21.30
N ALA A 363 37.45 35.02 -22.31
CA ALA A 363 38.48 36.04 -22.08
C ALA A 363 38.01 37.10 -21.07
N ALA A 364 38.83 37.34 -20.04
CA ALA A 364 38.60 38.31 -18.96
C ALA A 364 37.41 38.01 -18.01
N LEU A 365 36.91 36.77 -17.98
CA LEU A 365 35.86 36.33 -17.06
C LEU A 365 36.27 35.07 -16.31
N ALA A 366 36.07 35.07 -14.99
CA ALA A 366 36.04 33.85 -14.19
C ALA A 366 34.62 33.29 -14.21
N VAL A 367 34.46 32.06 -14.70
CA VAL A 367 33.14 31.44 -14.84
C VAL A 367 32.97 30.29 -13.85
N THR A 368 31.88 30.32 -13.08
CA THR A 368 31.52 29.23 -12.16
C THR A 368 30.11 28.71 -12.45
N PRO A 369 29.87 27.39 -12.35
CA PRO A 369 28.52 26.85 -12.44
C PRO A 369 27.63 27.38 -11.31
N HIS A 370 26.40 27.79 -11.63
CA HIS A 370 25.39 28.16 -10.63
C HIS A 370 24.29 27.10 -10.62
N ARG A 371 24.29 26.23 -9.62
CA ARG A 371 23.31 25.14 -9.52
C ARG A 371 21.94 25.70 -9.12
N THR A 372 20.91 25.36 -9.89
CA THR A 372 19.51 25.58 -9.53
C THR A 372 18.84 24.24 -9.23
N PRO A 373 17.92 24.18 -8.25
CA PRO A 373 17.12 22.97 -8.02
C PRO A 373 16.39 22.55 -9.31
N PRO A 374 16.26 21.24 -9.60
CA PRO A 374 15.50 20.79 -10.75
C PRO A 374 14.03 21.25 -10.61
N PRO A 375 13.43 21.83 -11.66
CA PRO A 375 12.07 22.36 -11.59
C PRO A 375 11.00 21.26 -11.46
N GLY A 376 11.36 20.00 -11.70
CA GLY A 376 10.50 18.83 -11.52
C GLY A 376 11.20 17.51 -11.88
N ILE A 377 10.50 16.39 -11.74
CA ILE A 377 11.00 15.04 -12.07
C ILE A 377 9.89 14.17 -12.69
N ALA A 378 10.26 13.34 -13.68
CA ALA A 378 9.32 12.48 -14.41
C ALA A 378 9.25 11.02 -13.91
N VAL A 379 10.09 10.65 -12.95
CA VAL A 379 10.21 9.32 -12.32
C VAL A 379 10.05 9.46 -10.81
N ASP A 380 9.85 8.36 -10.10
CA ASP A 380 9.70 8.39 -8.63
C ASP A 380 11.01 8.81 -7.94
N LEU A 381 12.15 8.32 -8.46
CA LEU A 381 13.49 8.54 -7.92
C LEU A 381 14.53 8.51 -9.05
N ALA A 382 15.43 9.48 -9.10
CA ALA A 382 16.55 9.53 -10.05
C ALA A 382 17.87 9.67 -9.28
N LEU A 383 18.87 8.85 -9.62
CA LEU A 383 20.23 9.00 -9.12
C LEU A 383 21.12 9.60 -10.22
N GLU A 384 21.56 10.83 -10.01
CA GLU A 384 22.49 11.52 -10.89
C GLU A 384 23.86 11.60 -10.20
N ALA A 385 24.91 11.13 -10.87
CA ALA A 385 26.26 11.09 -10.34
C ALA A 385 27.22 11.83 -11.27
N THR A 386 28.18 12.56 -10.72
CA THR A 386 29.21 13.32 -11.44
C THR A 386 30.57 12.93 -10.91
N VAL A 387 31.49 12.54 -11.79
CA VAL A 387 32.89 12.29 -11.39
C VAL A 387 33.59 13.64 -11.19
N VAL A 388 34.16 13.88 -10.01
CA VAL A 388 34.90 15.11 -9.68
C VAL A 388 36.28 14.72 -9.15
N GLY A 389 37.29 14.75 -10.02
CA GLY A 389 38.63 14.26 -9.72
C GLY A 389 38.63 12.78 -9.31
N ASP A 390 38.94 12.51 -8.04
CA ASP A 390 38.94 11.16 -7.45
C ASP A 390 37.68 10.83 -6.63
N ALA A 391 36.69 11.72 -6.60
CA ALA A 391 35.42 11.52 -5.91
C ALA A 391 34.25 11.44 -6.91
N VAL A 392 33.08 11.07 -6.40
CA VAL A 392 31.81 11.17 -7.13
C VAL A 392 30.85 11.99 -6.29
N ASP A 393 30.40 13.11 -6.85
CA ASP A 393 29.31 13.91 -6.29
C ASP A 393 28.00 13.39 -6.88
N ALA A 394 27.02 13.08 -6.04
CA ALA A 394 25.78 12.49 -6.47
C ALA A 394 24.58 13.21 -5.85
N VAL A 395 23.45 13.16 -6.55
CA VAL A 395 22.17 13.69 -6.09
C VAL A 395 21.09 12.65 -6.34
N LEU A 396 20.28 12.41 -5.31
CA LEU A 396 19.01 11.71 -5.45
C LEU A 396 17.90 12.75 -5.60
N VAL A 397 17.32 12.83 -6.79
CA VAL A 397 16.13 13.64 -7.06
C VAL A 397 14.91 12.74 -6.90
N TYR A 398 13.87 13.20 -6.21
CA TYR A 398 12.73 12.37 -5.83
C TYR A 398 11.42 13.14 -5.94
N ARG A 399 10.29 12.43 -6.12
CA ARG A 399 8.98 13.08 -6.03
C ARG A 399 8.61 13.45 -4.60
N ALA A 400 8.36 14.74 -4.37
CA ALA A 400 8.04 15.28 -3.05
C ALA A 400 6.68 14.84 -2.51
N ASP A 401 5.75 14.45 -3.38
CA ASP A 401 4.45 13.89 -3.01
C ASP A 401 4.51 12.40 -2.65
N LEU A 402 5.63 11.70 -2.89
CA LEU A 402 5.87 10.30 -2.50
C LEU A 402 6.82 10.18 -1.31
N PHE A 403 7.93 10.92 -1.34
CA PHE A 403 9.02 10.80 -0.36
C PHE A 403 9.25 12.08 0.43
N THR A 404 9.85 11.92 1.60
CA THR A 404 10.41 12.98 2.43
C THR A 404 11.93 13.01 2.27
N ALA A 405 12.54 14.17 2.50
CA ALA A 405 13.99 14.33 2.42
C ALA A 405 14.74 13.32 3.30
N SER A 406 14.28 13.08 4.53
CA SER A 406 14.93 12.15 5.46
C SER A 406 14.92 10.69 4.97
N THR A 407 13.87 10.26 4.27
CA THR A 407 13.84 8.93 3.63
C THR A 407 14.89 8.83 2.53
N VAL A 408 15.05 9.88 1.73
CA VAL A 408 16.02 9.89 0.62
C VAL A 408 17.46 10.05 1.12
N GLU A 409 17.69 10.79 2.20
CA GLU A 409 18.98 10.83 2.91
C GLU A 409 19.44 9.45 3.37
N ARG A 410 18.51 8.64 3.91
CA ARG A 410 18.82 7.24 4.27
C ARG A 410 19.11 6.37 3.06
N LEU A 411 18.47 6.62 1.91
CA LEU A 411 18.80 5.93 0.66
C LEU A 411 20.20 6.30 0.16
N ALA A 412 20.58 7.58 0.23
CA ALA A 412 21.91 8.07 -0.15
C ALA A 412 23.01 7.45 0.74
N ALA A 413 22.80 7.42 2.06
CA ALA A 413 23.71 6.76 3.00
C ALA A 413 23.84 5.27 2.69
N ALA A 414 22.71 4.56 2.53
CA ALA A 414 22.70 3.14 2.22
C ALA A 414 23.39 2.81 0.89
N TYR A 415 23.22 3.65 -0.14
CA TYR A 415 23.94 3.49 -1.41
C TYR A 415 25.46 3.58 -1.23
N THR A 416 25.92 4.52 -0.41
CA THR A 416 27.35 4.70 -0.11
C THR A 416 27.92 3.51 0.67
N ASP A 417 27.18 3.02 1.67
CA ASP A 417 27.58 1.85 2.46
C ASP A 417 27.60 0.57 1.61
N LEU A 418 26.62 0.42 0.71
CA LEU A 418 26.57 -0.68 -0.25
C LEU A 418 27.76 -0.67 -1.19
N LEU A 419 28.16 0.50 -1.72
CA LEU A 419 29.36 0.61 -2.56
C LEU A 419 30.62 0.15 -1.81
N ALA A 420 30.76 0.55 -0.54
CA ALA A 420 31.87 0.11 0.30
C ALA A 420 31.84 -1.40 0.56
N ALA A 421 30.68 -1.97 0.90
CA ALA A 421 30.53 -3.39 1.18
C ALA A 421 30.77 -4.26 -0.06
N VAL A 422 30.22 -3.87 -1.22
CA VAL A 422 30.38 -4.59 -2.49
C VAL A 422 31.82 -4.58 -2.98
N THR A 423 32.53 -3.46 -2.81
CA THR A 423 33.94 -3.38 -3.23
C THR A 423 34.89 -4.08 -2.27
N ALA A 424 34.54 -4.20 -0.99
CA ALA A 424 35.32 -4.95 0.00
C ALA A 424 35.17 -6.47 -0.13
N GLU A 425 33.95 -6.96 -0.38
CA GLU A 425 33.62 -8.40 -0.36
C GLU A 425 32.81 -8.81 -1.63
N PRO A 426 33.36 -8.65 -2.85
CA PRO A 426 32.59 -8.82 -4.10
C PRO A 426 32.11 -10.26 -4.37
N ASP A 427 32.75 -11.24 -3.72
CA ASP A 427 32.47 -12.67 -3.87
C ASP A 427 31.50 -13.21 -2.81
N LEU A 428 31.08 -12.37 -1.86
CA LEU A 428 30.05 -12.73 -0.89
C LEU A 428 28.68 -12.74 -1.58
N PRO A 429 27.81 -13.75 -1.31
CA PRO A 429 26.43 -13.71 -1.76
C PRO A 429 25.76 -12.41 -1.26
N LEU A 430 24.98 -11.75 -2.12
CA LEU A 430 24.39 -10.45 -1.81
C LEU A 430 23.56 -10.47 -0.51
N HIS A 431 22.90 -11.59 -0.22
CA HIS A 431 22.16 -11.81 1.03
C HIS A 431 23.05 -12.03 2.27
N ARG A 432 24.38 -11.92 2.19
CA ARG A 432 25.25 -11.99 3.38
C ARG A 432 26.00 -10.68 3.62
N LEU A 433 25.86 -9.71 2.71
CA LEU A 433 26.38 -8.37 2.95
C LEU A 433 25.74 -7.80 4.24
N PRO A 434 26.54 -7.12 5.10
CA PRO A 434 26.06 -6.54 6.35
C PRO A 434 25.32 -5.22 6.07
N LEU A 435 24.08 -5.35 5.59
CA LEU A 435 23.24 -4.24 5.12
C LEU A 435 22.57 -3.43 6.23
N VAL A 436 22.47 -4.05 7.41
CA VAL A 436 22.03 -3.40 8.64
C VAL A 436 23.23 -3.41 9.56
N ASP A 437 23.75 -2.22 9.85
CA ASP A 437 24.87 -2.07 10.77
C ASP A 437 24.50 -2.55 12.18
N ALA A 438 25.51 -2.78 13.03
CA ALA A 438 25.30 -3.33 14.37
C ALA A 438 24.41 -2.44 15.25
N ALA A 439 24.52 -1.11 15.14
CA ALA A 439 23.74 -0.16 15.93
C ALA A 439 22.27 -0.11 15.45
N THR A 440 22.03 -0.13 14.14
CA THR A 440 20.69 -0.23 13.57
C THR A 440 20.04 -1.56 13.93
N ARG A 441 20.82 -2.66 13.91
CA ARG A 441 20.34 -3.98 14.36
C ARG A 441 19.91 -3.94 15.82
N GLU A 442 20.71 -3.36 16.71
CA GLU A 442 20.37 -3.23 18.12
C GLU A 442 19.11 -2.38 18.31
N ARG A 443 18.99 -1.23 17.62
CA ARG A 443 17.78 -0.40 17.64
C ARG A 443 16.54 -1.16 17.16
N LEU A 444 16.65 -1.96 16.10
CA LEU A 444 15.54 -2.78 15.60
C LEU A 444 15.11 -3.85 16.62
N LEU A 445 16.06 -4.48 17.30
CA LEU A 445 15.77 -5.48 18.33
C LEU A 445 15.10 -4.84 19.56
N VAL A 446 15.54 -3.64 19.96
CA VAL A 446 14.92 -2.88 21.06
C VAL A 446 13.52 -2.40 20.67
N ALA A 447 13.37 -1.78 19.49
CA ALA A 447 12.07 -1.35 18.96
C ALA A 447 11.08 -2.51 18.82
N GLY A 448 11.59 -3.67 18.41
CA GLY A 448 10.84 -4.91 18.27
C GLY A 448 10.52 -5.62 19.58
N ALA A 449 10.96 -5.14 20.74
CA ALA A 449 10.70 -5.79 22.03
C ALA A 449 9.61 -5.06 22.81
N GLY A 450 8.47 -5.72 23.01
CA GLY A 450 7.44 -5.26 23.92
C GLY A 450 7.90 -5.33 25.38
N PRO A 451 7.22 -4.61 26.30
CA PRO A 451 7.60 -4.61 27.71
C PRO A 451 7.58 -6.04 28.28
N PRO A 452 8.54 -6.42 29.13
CA PRO A 452 8.56 -7.76 29.70
C PRO A 452 7.31 -8.00 30.56
N LEU A 453 6.77 -9.22 30.46
CA LEU A 453 5.70 -9.72 31.30
C LEU A 453 6.16 -11.03 31.96
N ASP A 454 5.71 -11.26 33.19
CA ASP A 454 5.91 -12.50 33.92
C ASP A 454 4.68 -12.75 34.79
N THR A 455 3.58 -13.17 34.15
CA THR A 455 2.35 -13.50 34.87
C THR A 455 2.37 -14.98 35.25
N ALA A 456 2.83 -15.29 36.46
CA ALA A 456 2.72 -16.63 37.03
C ALA A 456 1.28 -16.96 37.51
N ALA A 457 0.26 -16.73 36.67
CA ALA A 457 -1.14 -16.99 36.99
C ALA A 457 -1.93 -17.48 35.77
N ARG A 458 -3.11 -18.08 36.01
CA ARG A 458 -4.09 -18.39 34.96
C ARG A 458 -5.18 -17.31 34.93
N ALA A 459 -5.72 -17.02 33.75
CA ALA A 459 -6.82 -16.05 33.59
C ALA A 459 -8.03 -16.39 34.49
N GLY A 460 -8.39 -17.67 34.60
CA GLY A 460 -9.47 -18.11 35.50
C GLY A 460 -9.21 -17.80 36.99
N ASP A 461 -7.95 -17.92 37.45
CA ASP A 461 -7.57 -17.61 38.83
C ASP A 461 -7.60 -16.10 39.11
N LEU A 462 -7.27 -15.29 38.09
CA LEU A 462 -7.41 -13.83 38.16
C LEU A 462 -8.89 -13.44 38.32
N VAL A 463 -9.78 -14.01 37.51
CA VAL A 463 -11.24 -13.78 37.64
C VAL A 463 -11.76 -14.22 39.01
N ALA A 464 -11.34 -15.39 39.50
CA ALA A 464 -11.75 -15.88 40.82
C ALA A 464 -11.30 -14.96 41.97
N ARG A 465 -10.09 -14.38 41.87
CA ARG A 465 -9.60 -13.38 42.84
C ARG A 465 -10.47 -12.12 42.84
N THR A 466 -10.81 -11.60 41.67
CA THR A 466 -11.70 -10.45 41.53
C THR A 466 -13.10 -10.75 42.07
N ALA A 467 -13.66 -11.92 41.76
CA ALA A 467 -14.95 -12.35 42.26
C ALA A 467 -14.99 -12.47 43.79
N ALA A 468 -13.92 -12.98 44.41
CA ALA A 468 -13.80 -13.04 45.87
C ALA A 468 -13.72 -11.64 46.51
N ALA A 469 -13.09 -10.68 45.84
CA ALA A 469 -12.97 -9.31 46.32
C ALA A 469 -14.27 -8.49 46.12
N ARG A 470 -15.05 -8.79 45.08
CA ARG A 470 -16.25 -8.03 44.69
C ARG A 470 -17.44 -8.94 44.35
N PRO A 471 -17.88 -9.83 45.27
CA PRO A 471 -18.85 -10.88 44.96
C PRO A 471 -20.20 -10.35 44.44
N TRP A 472 -20.65 -9.21 44.96
CA TRP A 472 -21.95 -8.63 44.63
C TRP A 472 -21.89 -7.55 43.54
N ALA A 473 -20.71 -7.28 42.97
CA ALA A 473 -20.61 -6.42 41.79
C ALA A 473 -21.25 -7.14 40.60
N VAL A 474 -21.85 -6.38 39.68
CA VAL A 474 -22.39 -6.92 38.44
C VAL A 474 -21.22 -7.32 37.55
N ALA A 475 -21.20 -8.58 37.11
CA ALA A 475 -20.23 -9.09 36.16
C ALA A 475 -20.77 -9.03 34.73
N MET A 476 -22.08 -9.26 34.55
CA MET A 476 -22.71 -9.30 33.22
C MET A 476 -24.12 -8.70 33.23
N ILE A 477 -24.47 -8.05 32.12
CA ILE A 477 -25.81 -7.54 31.81
C ILE A 477 -26.28 -8.20 30.51
N SER A 478 -27.45 -8.81 30.53
CA SER A 478 -28.07 -9.48 29.38
C SER A 478 -29.54 -9.08 29.29
N GLY A 479 -29.86 -8.05 28.51
CA GLY A 479 -31.17 -7.41 28.58
C GLY A 479 -31.44 -6.87 29.99
N ASP A 480 -32.52 -7.29 30.63
CA ASP A 480 -32.86 -6.90 32.00
C ASP A 480 -32.13 -7.73 33.08
N GLU A 481 -31.54 -8.87 32.69
CA GLU A 481 -30.83 -9.78 33.60
C GLU A 481 -29.48 -9.17 34.01
N ARG A 482 -29.20 -9.22 35.32
CA ARG A 482 -27.93 -8.78 35.92
C ARG A 482 -27.35 -9.93 36.72
N VAL A 483 -26.15 -10.37 36.35
CA VAL A 483 -25.46 -11.50 36.99
C VAL A 483 -24.29 -10.96 37.79
N SER A 484 -24.22 -11.31 39.08
CA SER A 484 -23.11 -10.90 39.93
C SER A 484 -21.86 -11.77 39.71
N TYR A 485 -20.71 -11.31 40.18
CA TYR A 485 -19.50 -12.12 40.17
C TYR A 485 -19.66 -13.43 40.98
N ALA A 486 -20.37 -13.40 42.10
CA ALA A 486 -20.67 -14.60 42.89
C ALA A 486 -21.53 -15.59 42.09
N ASP A 487 -22.60 -15.11 41.45
CA ASP A 487 -23.50 -15.95 40.64
C ASP A 487 -22.75 -16.56 39.44
N LEU A 488 -21.85 -15.81 38.81
CA LEU A 488 -20.99 -16.31 37.73
C LEU A 488 -20.10 -17.48 38.20
N ILE A 489 -19.45 -17.33 39.35
CA ILE A 489 -18.60 -18.39 39.91
C ILE A 489 -19.43 -19.62 40.28
N ASP A 490 -20.58 -19.45 40.91
CA ASP A 490 -21.48 -20.56 41.27
C ASP A 490 -21.98 -21.31 40.04
N ALA A 491 -22.35 -20.57 38.98
CA ALA A 491 -22.74 -21.16 37.70
C ALA A 491 -21.58 -21.93 37.04
N ALA A 492 -20.37 -21.37 37.06
CA ALA A 492 -19.17 -22.03 36.53
C ALA A 492 -18.83 -23.31 37.31
N ASP A 493 -18.96 -23.31 38.64
CA ASP A 493 -18.83 -24.52 39.49
C ASP A 493 -19.92 -25.56 39.19
N GLY A 494 -21.12 -25.11 38.84
CA GLY A 494 -22.19 -25.97 38.32
C GLY A 494 -21.76 -26.70 37.03
N TYR A 495 -21.24 -25.98 36.05
CA TYR A 495 -20.73 -26.57 34.80
C TYR A 495 -19.54 -27.51 35.05
N ALA A 496 -18.58 -27.11 35.89
CA ALA A 496 -17.44 -27.94 36.23
C ALA A 496 -17.88 -29.29 36.83
N ARG A 497 -18.84 -29.30 37.77
CA ARG A 497 -19.37 -30.55 38.35
C ARG A 497 -20.04 -31.44 37.30
N ARG A 498 -20.80 -30.86 36.36
CA ARG A 498 -21.45 -31.59 35.26
C ARG A 498 -20.41 -32.18 34.30
N LEU A 499 -19.38 -31.43 33.95
CA LEU A 499 -18.28 -31.92 33.08
C LEU A 499 -17.54 -33.10 33.71
N HIS A 500 -17.25 -33.05 35.02
CA HIS A 500 -16.67 -34.18 35.74
C HIS A 500 -17.60 -35.40 35.75
N ALA A 501 -18.92 -35.21 35.91
CA ALA A 501 -19.89 -36.30 35.85
C ALA A 501 -19.93 -36.98 34.47
N GLU A 502 -19.73 -36.21 33.40
CA GLU A 502 -19.59 -36.73 32.02
C GLU A 502 -18.18 -37.27 31.70
N GLY A 503 -17.27 -37.27 32.68
CA GLY A 503 -15.96 -37.93 32.61
C GLY A 503 -14.83 -37.07 32.05
N VAL A 504 -15.00 -35.75 31.98
CA VAL A 504 -13.93 -34.80 31.63
C VAL A 504 -12.84 -34.83 32.71
N ARG A 505 -11.58 -34.82 32.28
CA ARG A 505 -10.38 -34.84 33.13
C ARG A 505 -9.43 -33.70 32.74
N PRO A 506 -8.48 -33.34 33.63
CA PRO A 506 -7.45 -32.39 33.27
C PRO A 506 -6.70 -32.77 31.98
N GLY A 507 -6.49 -31.79 31.10
CA GLY A 507 -5.90 -31.97 29.78
C GLY A 507 -6.86 -32.46 28.68
N ASP A 508 -8.16 -32.56 28.97
CA ASP A 508 -9.20 -32.76 27.96
C ASP A 508 -9.59 -31.44 27.27
N LEU A 509 -10.22 -31.58 26.10
CA LEU A 509 -10.90 -30.48 25.41
C LEU A 509 -12.42 -30.65 25.50
N VAL A 510 -13.12 -29.56 25.72
CA VAL A 510 -14.59 -29.49 25.79
C VAL A 510 -15.09 -28.50 24.74
N ALA A 511 -15.97 -28.92 23.84
CA ALA A 511 -16.61 -27.99 22.91
C ALA A 511 -17.69 -27.19 23.64
N VAL A 512 -17.69 -25.86 23.49
CA VAL A 512 -18.72 -24.96 24.04
C VAL A 512 -19.43 -24.28 22.88
N SER A 513 -20.73 -24.52 22.78
CA SER A 513 -21.61 -24.12 21.68
C SER A 513 -22.92 -23.58 22.23
N LEU A 514 -22.84 -22.45 22.93
CA LEU A 514 -23.99 -21.79 23.54
C LEU A 514 -24.20 -20.41 22.86
N PRO A 515 -25.46 -19.93 22.77
CA PRO A 515 -25.71 -18.57 22.35
C PRO A 515 -25.10 -17.56 23.33
N ARG A 516 -24.84 -16.34 22.86
CA ARG A 516 -24.36 -15.22 23.69
C ARG A 516 -25.33 -14.97 24.83
N GLY A 517 -24.82 -15.10 26.05
CA GLY A 517 -25.58 -14.98 27.29
C GLY A 517 -24.75 -15.41 28.51
N PRO A 518 -25.26 -15.22 29.74
CA PRO A 518 -24.50 -15.51 30.96
C PRO A 518 -24.00 -16.97 31.06
N HIS A 519 -24.78 -17.91 30.55
CA HIS A 519 -24.43 -19.33 30.55
C HIS A 519 -23.21 -19.67 29.69
N LEU A 520 -22.97 -18.93 28.60
CA LEU A 520 -21.80 -19.11 27.75
C LEU A 520 -20.52 -18.81 28.54
N VAL A 521 -20.44 -17.63 29.16
CA VAL A 521 -19.28 -17.22 29.96
C VAL A 521 -19.06 -18.17 31.15
N ALA A 522 -20.14 -18.56 31.83
CA ALA A 522 -20.08 -19.54 32.91
C ALA A 522 -19.59 -20.92 32.44
N ALA A 523 -19.97 -21.38 31.25
CA ALA A 523 -19.51 -22.66 30.70
C ALA A 523 -18.03 -22.64 30.29
N LEU A 524 -17.55 -21.53 29.71
CA LEU A 524 -16.13 -21.33 29.39
C LEU A 524 -15.28 -21.38 30.68
N LEU A 525 -15.67 -20.62 31.71
CA LEU A 525 -14.99 -20.65 33.01
C LEU A 525 -15.13 -22.00 33.71
N GLY A 526 -16.29 -22.65 33.63
CA GLY A 526 -16.54 -23.98 34.18
C GLY A 526 -15.65 -25.07 33.55
N THR A 527 -15.31 -24.91 32.26
CA THR A 527 -14.37 -25.79 31.57
C THR A 527 -12.97 -25.68 32.16
N TRP A 528 -12.48 -24.46 32.38
CA TRP A 528 -11.20 -24.24 33.07
C TRP A 528 -11.21 -24.76 34.51
N ARG A 529 -12.31 -24.59 35.24
CA ARG A 529 -12.47 -25.13 36.61
C ARG A 529 -12.53 -26.65 36.64
N ALA A 530 -12.86 -27.31 35.52
CA ALA A 530 -12.72 -28.75 35.35
C ALA A 530 -11.29 -29.20 34.95
N GLY A 531 -10.35 -28.26 34.79
CA GLY A 531 -8.98 -28.51 34.35
C GLY A 531 -8.84 -28.79 32.84
N ALA A 532 -9.88 -28.51 32.07
CA ALA A 532 -9.94 -28.73 30.63
C ALA A 532 -9.78 -27.41 29.86
N GLY A 533 -9.34 -27.50 28.61
CA GLY A 533 -9.37 -26.40 27.65
C GLY A 533 -10.71 -26.38 26.91
N TYR A 534 -11.21 -25.19 26.55
CA TYR A 534 -12.43 -25.09 25.75
C TYR A 534 -12.15 -25.00 24.24
N VAL A 535 -13.08 -25.51 23.43
CA VAL A 535 -13.12 -25.35 21.97
C VAL A 535 -14.38 -24.56 21.66
N PRO A 536 -14.29 -23.25 21.40
CA PRO A 536 -15.48 -22.47 21.14
C PRO A 536 -16.00 -22.81 19.75
N LEU A 537 -17.27 -23.21 19.65
CA LEU A 537 -17.94 -23.50 18.39
C LEU A 537 -19.14 -22.58 18.29
N ASP A 538 -19.14 -21.73 17.27
CA ASP A 538 -20.24 -20.82 17.01
C ASP A 538 -21.54 -21.65 16.76
N PRO A 539 -22.63 -21.39 17.53
CA PRO A 539 -23.87 -22.13 17.41
C PRO A 539 -24.58 -21.96 16.06
N ASP A 540 -24.25 -20.91 15.30
CA ASP A 540 -24.81 -20.64 13.97
C ASP A 540 -24.11 -21.46 12.86
N LEU A 541 -23.05 -22.21 13.17
CA LEU A 541 -22.40 -23.10 12.21
C LEU A 541 -23.33 -24.23 11.76
N PRO A 542 -23.26 -24.65 10.46
CA PRO A 542 -24.02 -25.79 9.99
C PRO A 542 -23.73 -27.05 10.85
N PRO A 543 -24.75 -27.88 11.18
CA PRO A 543 -24.56 -29.05 12.05
C PRO A 543 -23.46 -30.02 11.60
N ALA A 544 -23.29 -30.20 10.27
CA ALA A 544 -22.24 -31.03 9.70
C ALA A 544 -20.83 -30.47 10.00
N ARG A 545 -20.66 -29.14 9.85
CA ARG A 545 -19.42 -28.43 10.13
C ARG A 545 -19.10 -28.48 11.63
N HIS A 546 -20.09 -28.24 12.47
CA HIS A 546 -19.98 -28.34 13.93
C HIS A 546 -19.50 -29.73 14.36
N ALA A 547 -20.17 -30.78 13.87
CA ALA A 547 -19.81 -32.16 14.18
C ALA A 547 -18.39 -32.53 13.72
N ALA A 548 -17.96 -32.01 12.56
CA ALA A 548 -16.62 -32.20 12.01
C ALA A 548 -15.53 -31.51 12.85
N LEU A 549 -15.72 -30.24 13.21
CA LEU A 549 -14.76 -29.49 14.05
C LEU A 549 -14.60 -30.14 15.43
N ALA A 550 -15.70 -30.52 16.06
CA ALA A 550 -15.65 -31.22 17.34
C ALA A 550 -15.01 -32.61 17.23
N ALA A 551 -15.17 -33.32 16.09
CA ALA A 551 -14.47 -34.58 15.84
C ALA A 551 -12.97 -34.38 15.65
N GLU A 552 -12.58 -33.35 14.89
CA GLU A 552 -11.19 -33.01 14.58
C GLU A 552 -10.42 -32.58 15.84
N ALA A 553 -11.06 -31.80 16.71
CA ALA A 553 -10.49 -31.43 17.99
C ALA A 553 -10.35 -32.62 18.97
N GLY A 554 -11.14 -33.69 18.78
CA GLY A 554 -11.14 -34.84 19.67
C GLY A 554 -11.67 -34.51 21.07
N VAL A 555 -12.76 -33.72 21.13
CA VAL A 555 -13.37 -33.26 22.39
C VAL A 555 -14.00 -34.41 23.18
N THR A 556 -13.94 -34.31 24.51
CA THR A 556 -14.50 -35.30 25.45
C THR A 556 -15.98 -35.06 25.72
N ALA A 557 -16.39 -33.80 25.74
CA ALA A 557 -17.77 -33.40 25.94
C ALA A 557 -18.13 -32.19 25.06
N VAL A 558 -19.43 -31.99 24.85
CA VAL A 558 -20.02 -30.81 24.20
C VAL A 558 -20.99 -30.16 25.19
N VAL A 559 -20.88 -28.85 25.34
CA VAL A 559 -21.84 -28.01 26.05
C VAL A 559 -22.67 -27.25 25.02
N ASP A 560 -23.97 -27.49 24.99
CA ASP A 560 -24.93 -26.87 24.08
C ASP A 560 -26.23 -26.47 24.82
N PRO A 561 -27.22 -25.84 24.18
CA PRO A 561 -28.45 -25.41 24.85
C PRO A 561 -29.25 -26.53 25.50
N THR A 562 -29.04 -27.78 25.11
CA THR A 562 -29.71 -28.95 25.68
C THR A 562 -28.96 -29.55 26.87
N GLY A 563 -27.67 -29.21 27.06
CA GLY A 563 -26.91 -29.58 28.25
C GLY A 563 -25.44 -29.90 28.00
N VAL A 564 -24.88 -30.75 28.87
CA VAL A 564 -23.50 -31.25 28.78
C VAL A 564 -23.59 -32.71 28.35
N HIS A 565 -22.98 -33.05 27.23
CA HIS A 565 -23.08 -34.38 26.62
C HIS A 565 -21.70 -34.98 26.39
N ARG A 566 -21.50 -36.22 26.86
CA ARG A 566 -20.27 -36.97 26.59
C ARG A 566 -20.18 -37.40 25.12
N ARG A 567 -18.97 -37.34 24.56
CA ARG A 567 -18.63 -37.87 23.22
C ARG A 567 -17.70 -39.08 23.33
N ALA A 568 -17.83 -40.08 22.45
CA ALA A 568 -16.99 -41.29 22.40
C ALA A 568 -16.10 -41.34 21.13
N PRO A 569 -14.99 -42.13 21.07
CA PRO A 569 -13.92 -42.33 22.04
C PRO A 569 -12.58 -41.68 21.58
N ARG A 570 -12.58 -40.81 20.57
CA ARG A 570 -11.36 -40.10 20.13
C ARG A 570 -11.05 -38.97 21.11
N ARG A 571 -10.45 -39.34 22.24
CA ARG A 571 -9.90 -38.40 23.22
C ARG A 571 -8.53 -37.92 22.73
N ARG A 572 -8.41 -36.63 22.43
CA ARG A 572 -7.11 -35.98 22.24
C ARG A 572 -6.76 -35.28 23.55
N THR A 573 -5.64 -35.66 24.15
CA THR A 573 -5.13 -34.99 25.36
C THR A 573 -4.17 -33.90 24.94
N VAL A 574 -4.39 -32.70 25.46
CA VAL A 574 -3.51 -31.54 25.31
C VAL A 574 -2.72 -31.33 26.60
N ALA A 575 -1.79 -30.37 26.60
CA ALA A 575 -1.14 -29.98 27.84
C ALA A 575 -2.21 -29.51 28.85
N PRO A 576 -2.14 -29.89 30.14
CA PRO A 576 -3.09 -29.40 31.15
C PRO A 576 -3.12 -27.87 31.29
N GLU A 577 -2.12 -27.17 30.74
CA GLU A 577 -2.05 -25.72 30.69
C GLU A 577 -2.75 -25.11 29.46
N THR A 578 -3.35 -25.90 28.55
CA THR A 578 -4.10 -25.34 27.40
C THR A 578 -5.39 -24.67 27.86
N ALA A 579 -5.53 -23.38 27.60
CA ALA A 579 -6.72 -22.60 27.92
C ALA A 579 -7.84 -22.84 26.89
N TYR A 580 -7.51 -22.76 25.60
CA TYR A 580 -8.46 -23.02 24.53
C TYR A 580 -7.78 -23.53 23.25
N ALA A 581 -8.57 -24.18 22.40
CA ALA A 581 -8.19 -24.49 21.02
C ALA A 581 -9.21 -23.89 20.05
N LEU A 582 -8.77 -22.93 19.23
CA LEU A 582 -9.65 -22.15 18.35
C LEU A 582 -9.39 -22.49 16.88
N PHE A 583 -10.45 -22.79 16.14
CA PHE A 583 -10.33 -23.12 14.71
C PHE A 583 -10.18 -21.88 13.85
N THR A 584 -9.17 -21.89 13.00
CA THR A 584 -8.94 -20.90 11.94
C THR A 584 -9.02 -21.57 10.57
N SER A 585 -9.23 -20.77 9.53
CA SER A 585 -9.18 -21.22 8.14
C SER A 585 -7.77 -21.74 7.79
N GLY A 586 -7.69 -22.86 7.06
CA GLY A 586 -6.42 -23.51 6.73
C GLY A 586 -6.08 -23.42 5.25
N SER A 587 -4.82 -23.13 4.93
CA SER A 587 -4.30 -23.03 3.55
C SER A 587 -4.41 -24.33 2.74
N THR A 588 -4.60 -25.48 3.39
CA THR A 588 -4.84 -26.79 2.76
C THR A 588 -6.32 -27.08 2.48
N GLY A 589 -7.19 -26.12 2.80
CA GLY A 589 -8.63 -26.20 2.69
C GLY A 589 -9.35 -26.94 3.83
N GLN A 590 -8.59 -27.39 4.84
CA GLN A 590 -9.12 -27.97 6.08
C GLN A 590 -8.88 -27.00 7.25
N PRO A 591 -9.89 -26.71 8.09
CA PRO A 591 -9.71 -25.85 9.27
C PRO A 591 -8.68 -26.42 10.24
N LYS A 592 -7.91 -25.54 10.87
CA LYS A 592 -6.82 -25.89 11.80
C LYS A 592 -7.08 -25.25 13.15
N ALA A 593 -6.97 -26.02 14.24
CA ALA A 593 -7.15 -25.49 15.59
C ALA A 593 -5.82 -25.00 16.15
N VAL A 594 -5.75 -23.72 16.55
CA VAL A 594 -4.62 -23.11 17.26
C VAL A 594 -4.81 -23.35 18.74
N THR A 595 -3.81 -23.93 19.41
CA THR A 595 -3.85 -24.20 20.85
C THR A 595 -3.15 -23.12 21.64
N VAL A 596 -3.88 -22.42 22.53
CA VAL A 596 -3.35 -21.33 23.36
C VAL A 596 -3.28 -21.77 24.81
N GLY A 597 -2.12 -21.59 25.43
CA GLY A 597 -1.88 -21.87 26.85
C GLY A 597 -2.43 -20.79 27.79
N HIS A 598 -2.69 -21.18 29.04
CA HIS A 598 -3.13 -20.28 30.11
C HIS A 598 -2.12 -19.17 30.39
N ALA A 599 -0.83 -19.45 30.32
CA ALA A 599 0.22 -18.45 30.54
C ALA A 599 0.17 -17.35 29.47
N ALA A 600 0.15 -17.73 28.18
CA ALA A 600 0.05 -16.79 27.07
C ALA A 600 -1.21 -15.91 27.16
N LEU A 601 -2.35 -16.50 27.50
CA LEU A 601 -3.60 -15.75 27.70
C LEU A 601 -3.53 -14.84 28.93
N ALA A 602 -2.95 -15.31 30.05
CA ALA A 602 -2.84 -14.51 31.27
C ALA A 602 -1.90 -13.32 31.10
N ASP A 603 -0.77 -13.49 30.40
CA ASP A 603 0.13 -12.38 30.04
C ASP A 603 -0.58 -11.36 29.14
N ARG A 604 -1.32 -11.83 28.13
CA ARG A 604 -2.13 -10.97 27.26
C ARG A 604 -3.14 -10.15 28.07
N VAL A 605 -3.87 -10.78 28.98
CA VAL A 605 -4.83 -10.12 29.88
C VAL A 605 -4.14 -9.13 30.82
N ALA A 606 -3.00 -9.52 31.42
CA ALA A 606 -2.23 -8.67 32.32
C ALA A 606 -1.70 -7.41 31.63
N TRP A 607 -1.43 -7.47 30.33
CA TRP A 607 -1.09 -6.30 29.52
C TRP A 607 -2.32 -5.46 29.13
N MET A 608 -3.42 -6.10 28.72
CA MET A 608 -4.65 -5.42 28.28
C MET A 608 -5.25 -4.53 29.37
N VAL A 609 -5.35 -5.03 30.60
CA VAL A 609 -5.97 -4.30 31.72
C VAL A 609 -5.36 -2.90 31.91
N PRO A 610 -4.03 -2.72 32.09
CA PRO A 610 -3.44 -1.39 32.18
C PRO A 610 -3.39 -0.65 30.83
N ALA A 611 -3.17 -1.32 29.69
CA ALA A 611 -3.08 -0.66 28.39
C ALA A 611 -4.40 0.02 27.97
N TYR A 612 -5.53 -0.63 28.28
CA TYR A 612 -6.89 -0.14 28.05
C TYR A 612 -7.46 0.63 29.25
N GLU A 613 -6.68 0.74 30.32
CA GLU A 613 -7.09 1.37 31.58
C GLU A 613 -8.40 0.79 32.13
N LEU A 614 -8.60 -0.52 31.99
CA LEU A 614 -9.83 -1.19 32.44
C LEU A 614 -9.92 -1.20 33.97
N GLY A 615 -11.11 -0.89 34.48
CA GLY A 615 -11.42 -0.90 35.91
C GLY A 615 -12.85 -1.33 36.22
N ALA A 616 -13.22 -1.23 37.50
CA ALA A 616 -14.50 -1.72 38.00
C ALA A 616 -15.73 -0.92 37.53
N ASP A 617 -15.52 0.28 36.99
CA ASP A 617 -16.58 1.14 36.46
C ASP A 617 -16.80 0.94 34.95
N ASP A 618 -15.96 0.12 34.31
CA ASP A 618 -16.05 -0.11 32.87
C ASP A 618 -17.15 -1.10 32.47
N HIS A 619 -17.79 -0.78 31.36
CA HIS A 619 -18.82 -1.59 30.73
C HIS A 619 -18.39 -1.87 29.29
N MET A 620 -17.88 -3.08 29.07
CA MET A 620 -17.43 -3.60 27.78
C MET A 620 -18.56 -4.34 27.10
N VAL A 621 -18.83 -4.05 25.83
CA VAL A 621 -19.78 -4.88 25.06
C VAL A 621 -19.10 -6.18 24.64
N GLN A 622 -19.73 -7.32 24.93
CA GLN A 622 -19.34 -8.61 24.37
C GLN A 622 -20.00 -8.74 22.99
N PHE A 623 -19.26 -8.36 21.94
CA PHE A 623 -19.74 -8.28 20.57
C PHE A 623 -19.28 -9.49 19.74
N ALA A 624 -18.02 -9.89 19.87
CA ALA A 624 -17.41 -10.91 19.03
C ALA A 624 -18.12 -12.26 19.14
N SER A 625 -18.21 -12.98 18.01
CA SER A 625 -18.56 -14.40 18.06
C SER A 625 -17.45 -15.17 18.79
N ILE A 626 -17.83 -16.19 19.56
CA ILE A 626 -16.89 -17.08 20.25
C ILE A 626 -15.98 -17.85 19.28
N GLY A 627 -16.36 -17.94 18.01
CA GLY A 627 -15.51 -18.52 16.96
C GLY A 627 -14.25 -17.70 16.65
N PHE A 628 -14.14 -16.46 17.13
CA PHE A 628 -12.98 -15.60 16.99
C PHE A 628 -12.31 -15.35 18.34
N ASP A 629 -10.99 -15.32 18.37
CA ASP A 629 -10.21 -15.09 19.59
C ASP A 629 -10.46 -13.72 20.25
N THR A 630 -10.99 -12.74 19.52
CA THR A 630 -11.50 -11.46 20.07
C THR A 630 -12.49 -11.63 21.21
N HIS A 631 -13.29 -12.72 21.27
CA HIS A 631 -14.15 -12.95 22.45
C HIS A 631 -13.36 -13.01 23.77
N ALA A 632 -12.13 -13.50 23.71
CA ALA A 632 -11.25 -13.62 24.87
C ALA A 632 -10.68 -12.25 25.30
N GLU A 633 -10.51 -11.32 24.35
CA GLU A 633 -10.16 -9.93 24.62
C GLU A 633 -11.31 -9.14 25.25
N GLU A 634 -12.54 -9.44 24.87
CA GLU A 634 -13.71 -8.80 25.49
C GLU A 634 -13.96 -9.31 26.90
N ILE A 635 -13.96 -10.64 27.09
CA ILE A 635 -14.44 -11.29 28.31
C ILE A 635 -13.42 -11.19 29.44
N TRP A 636 -12.21 -11.68 29.21
CA TRP A 636 -11.28 -11.97 30.30
C TRP A 636 -10.67 -10.73 30.96
N PRO A 637 -10.13 -9.73 30.24
CA PRO A 637 -9.56 -8.56 30.89
C PRO A 637 -10.64 -7.70 31.59
N THR A 638 -11.86 -7.61 31.06
CA THR A 638 -12.98 -6.93 31.74
C THR A 638 -13.32 -7.59 33.07
N LEU A 639 -13.46 -8.93 33.10
CA LEU A 639 -13.78 -9.66 34.33
C LEU A 639 -12.61 -9.64 35.34
N VAL A 640 -11.37 -9.64 34.87
CA VAL A 640 -10.19 -9.49 35.73
C VAL A 640 -10.12 -8.09 36.33
N ALA A 641 -10.43 -7.05 35.57
CA ALA A 641 -10.46 -5.66 36.04
C ALA A 641 -11.62 -5.36 37.02
N GLY A 642 -12.59 -6.27 37.14
CA GLY A 642 -13.79 -6.07 37.97
C GLY A 642 -14.90 -5.29 37.29
N GLY A 643 -14.80 -5.10 35.97
CA GLY A 643 -15.79 -4.42 35.14
C GLY A 643 -17.01 -5.29 34.83
N THR A 644 -17.87 -4.79 33.94
CA THR A 644 -19.13 -5.43 33.54
C THR A 644 -19.14 -5.74 32.04
N LEU A 645 -19.56 -6.95 31.67
CA LEU A 645 -19.84 -7.31 30.28
C LEU A 645 -21.30 -6.99 29.93
N VAL A 646 -21.53 -6.18 28.90
CA VAL A 646 -22.84 -5.95 28.30
C VAL A 646 -22.98 -6.90 27.12
N LEU A 647 -23.79 -7.94 27.25
CA LEU A 647 -23.89 -9.00 26.26
C LEU A 647 -24.80 -8.58 25.10
N LEU A 648 -24.31 -8.66 23.86
CA LEU A 648 -25.15 -8.54 22.66
C LEU A 648 -25.85 -9.90 22.43
N PRO A 649 -27.18 -10.01 22.65
CA PRO A 649 -27.87 -11.29 22.50
C PRO A 649 -27.90 -11.73 21.04
N ASP A 650 -27.85 -13.03 20.81
CA ASP A 650 -28.10 -13.60 19.48
C ASP A 650 -29.57 -13.39 19.09
N GLY A 651 -29.82 -12.88 17.88
CA GLY A 651 -31.16 -12.57 17.39
C GLY A 651 -31.25 -11.21 16.66
N PRO A 652 -32.43 -10.56 16.65
CA PRO A 652 -32.65 -9.35 15.85
C PRO A 652 -32.06 -8.07 16.48
N ALA A 653 -31.59 -8.13 17.72
CA ALA A 653 -30.98 -6.98 18.40
C ALA A 653 -29.63 -6.65 17.75
N THR A 654 -29.43 -5.40 17.38
CA THR A 654 -28.19 -4.94 16.77
C THR A 654 -27.33 -4.19 17.77
N LEU A 655 -26.05 -4.00 17.46
CA LEU A 655 -25.17 -3.22 18.32
C LEU A 655 -25.73 -1.80 18.59
N PRO A 656 -26.23 -1.03 17.60
CA PRO A 656 -26.89 0.25 17.88
C PRO A 656 -28.03 0.17 18.90
N ASP A 657 -28.87 -0.88 18.84
CA ASP A 657 -29.95 -1.08 19.83
C ASP A 657 -29.37 -1.27 21.25
N VAL A 658 -28.31 -2.06 21.37
CA VAL A 658 -27.62 -2.30 22.66
C VAL A 658 -26.96 -1.03 23.18
N LEU A 659 -26.30 -0.24 22.32
CA LEU A 659 -25.69 1.03 22.71
C LEU A 659 -26.73 2.04 23.19
N ALA A 660 -27.88 2.13 22.50
CA ALA A 660 -28.97 3.03 22.88
C ALA A 660 -29.60 2.64 24.23
N ALA A 661 -29.75 1.33 24.49
CA ALA A 661 -30.28 0.83 25.75
C ALA A 661 -29.30 0.92 26.93
N ASN A 662 -28.00 1.11 26.67
CA ASN A 662 -26.95 1.07 27.68
C ASN A 662 -26.04 2.30 27.61
N PRO A 663 -26.51 3.49 28.04
CA PRO A 663 -25.72 4.73 28.02
C PRO A 663 -24.45 4.68 28.88
N GLN A 664 -24.36 3.69 29.79
CA GLN A 664 -23.19 3.43 30.63
C GLN A 664 -22.05 2.67 29.93
N VAL A 665 -22.21 2.21 28.69
CA VAL A 665 -21.13 1.54 27.93
C VAL A 665 -19.91 2.45 27.82
N THR A 666 -18.75 1.95 28.25
CA THR A 666 -17.48 2.72 28.28
C THR A 666 -16.46 2.24 27.26
N VAL A 667 -16.52 0.95 26.88
CA VAL A 667 -15.55 0.32 25.97
C VAL A 667 -16.25 -0.49 24.87
N LEU A 668 -15.75 -0.35 23.64
CA LEU A 668 -16.11 -1.17 22.49
C LEU A 668 -14.87 -1.79 21.87
N ASP A 669 -14.94 -3.07 21.52
CA ASP A 669 -13.96 -3.77 20.70
C ASP A 669 -14.67 -4.26 19.44
N LEU A 670 -14.23 -3.77 18.27
CA LEU A 670 -14.94 -3.97 17.02
C LEU A 670 -13.99 -4.29 15.85
N PRO A 671 -14.41 -5.18 14.93
CA PRO A 671 -13.75 -5.27 13.64
C PRO A 671 -13.75 -3.92 12.92
N THR A 672 -12.61 -3.56 12.33
CA THR A 672 -12.40 -2.23 11.72
C THR A 672 -13.49 -1.88 10.70
N ALA A 673 -13.82 -2.75 9.75
CA ALA A 673 -14.85 -2.46 8.74
C ALA A 673 -16.25 -2.28 9.36
N TYR A 674 -16.54 -2.98 10.46
CA TYR A 674 -17.81 -2.84 11.16
C TYR A 674 -17.91 -1.46 11.82
N TRP A 675 -16.87 -1.05 12.56
CA TRP A 675 -16.79 0.28 13.16
C TRP A 675 -16.94 1.40 12.12
N GLN A 676 -16.27 1.29 10.97
CA GLN A 676 -16.35 2.27 9.89
C GLN A 676 -17.79 2.49 9.40
N ALA A 677 -18.57 1.41 9.23
CA ALA A 677 -19.95 1.56 8.80
C ALA A 677 -20.88 2.11 9.89
N LEU A 678 -20.53 1.95 11.17
CA LEU A 678 -21.31 2.53 12.25
C LEU A 678 -21.19 4.05 12.30
N LEU A 679 -20.14 4.64 11.72
CA LEU A 679 -19.93 6.10 11.70
C LEU A 679 -21.12 6.85 11.07
N ASP A 680 -21.76 6.26 10.07
CA ASP A 680 -22.91 6.85 9.35
C ASP A 680 -24.27 6.57 10.02
N VAL A 681 -24.30 5.60 10.94
CA VAL A 681 -25.55 5.03 11.47
C VAL A 681 -25.80 5.51 12.88
N VAL A 682 -24.78 5.39 13.73
CA VAL A 682 -24.86 5.73 15.13
C VAL A 682 -24.72 7.24 15.26
N THR A 683 -25.86 7.91 15.39
CA THR A 683 -25.95 9.36 15.57
C THR A 683 -25.67 9.79 17.00
N ALA A 684 -26.02 8.95 17.98
CA ALA A 684 -25.77 9.18 19.40
C ALA A 684 -24.96 8.01 19.99
N TRP A 685 -23.67 8.22 20.16
CA TRP A 685 -22.79 7.27 20.86
C TRP A 685 -22.99 7.37 22.38
N PRO A 686 -22.77 6.30 23.15
CA PRO A 686 -22.91 6.34 24.60
C PRO A 686 -22.07 7.48 25.20
N PRO A 687 -22.63 8.31 26.10
CA PRO A 687 -21.92 9.44 26.68
C PRO A 687 -20.73 9.00 27.55
N ALA A 688 -20.81 7.80 28.13
CA ALA A 688 -19.74 7.20 28.94
C ALA A 688 -18.62 6.57 28.11
N LEU A 689 -18.79 6.45 26.78
CA LEU A 689 -17.80 5.83 25.90
C LEU A 689 -16.48 6.59 26.00
N ARG A 690 -15.40 5.87 26.35
CA ARG A 690 -14.04 6.40 26.51
C ARG A 690 -13.00 5.69 25.66
N LEU A 691 -13.29 4.47 25.19
CA LEU A 691 -12.36 3.64 24.44
C LEU A 691 -13.06 2.86 23.33
N VAL A 692 -12.50 2.91 22.13
CA VAL A 692 -12.82 2.02 21.02
C VAL A 692 -11.54 1.31 20.57
N ILE A 693 -11.58 -0.02 20.57
CA ILE A 693 -10.53 -0.91 20.11
C ILE A 693 -10.92 -1.40 18.72
N LEU A 694 -9.99 -1.34 17.78
CA LEU A 694 -10.14 -1.76 16.40
C LEU A 694 -9.14 -2.86 16.10
N GLY A 695 -9.56 -3.86 15.33
CA GLY A 695 -8.67 -4.91 14.88
C GLY A 695 -9.19 -5.69 13.67
N GLY A 696 -8.36 -6.61 13.20
CA GLY A 696 -8.70 -7.53 12.12
C GLY A 696 -8.41 -7.01 10.72
N GLU A 697 -8.43 -5.71 10.45
CA GLU A 697 -8.29 -5.12 9.11
C GLU A 697 -7.43 -3.85 9.08
N GLN A 698 -7.15 -3.34 7.86
CA GLN A 698 -6.48 -2.06 7.71
C GLN A 698 -7.45 -0.92 8.02
N VAL A 699 -7.08 -0.04 8.96
CA VAL A 699 -7.85 1.16 9.27
C VAL A 699 -7.75 2.18 8.13
N ASP A 700 -8.89 2.76 7.78
CA ASP A 700 -9.03 3.88 6.84
C ASP A 700 -8.74 5.21 7.55
N ALA A 701 -7.88 6.04 6.96
CA ALA A 701 -7.49 7.33 7.55
C ALA A 701 -8.64 8.34 7.58
N GLY A 702 -9.53 8.31 6.56
CA GLY A 702 -10.71 9.18 6.50
C GLY A 702 -11.71 8.88 7.61
N ALA A 703 -11.91 7.60 7.94
CA ALA A 703 -12.72 7.17 9.08
C ALA A 703 -12.14 7.63 10.42
N VAL A 704 -10.81 7.62 10.58
CA VAL A 704 -10.13 8.17 11.77
C VAL A 704 -10.38 9.68 11.88
N ALA A 705 -10.25 10.42 10.77
CA ALA A 705 -10.54 11.86 10.73
C ALA A 705 -11.98 12.14 11.16
N ALA A 706 -12.96 11.43 10.57
CA ALA A 706 -14.37 11.61 10.91
C ALA A 706 -14.70 11.31 12.38
N TRP A 707 -14.04 10.31 12.97
CA TRP A 707 -14.17 10.00 14.39
C TRP A 707 -13.62 11.12 15.28
N ARG A 708 -12.45 11.65 14.93
CA ARG A 708 -11.79 12.74 15.65
C ARG A 708 -12.58 14.04 15.56
N ASP A 709 -13.14 14.37 14.40
CA ASP A 709 -14.03 15.52 14.25
C ASP A 709 -15.26 15.44 15.16
N ARG A 710 -15.79 14.23 15.37
CA ARG A 710 -16.99 13.99 16.19
C ARG A 710 -16.70 13.93 17.69
N HIS A 711 -15.57 13.35 18.10
CA HIS A 711 -15.31 13.02 19.51
C HIS A 711 -14.07 13.68 20.10
N GLY A 712 -13.24 14.33 19.29
CA GLY A 712 -11.94 14.86 19.69
C GLY A 712 -11.09 13.77 20.36
N ASP A 713 -10.37 14.16 21.42
CA ASP A 713 -9.56 13.24 22.22
C ASP A 713 -10.32 12.60 23.39
N ARG A 714 -11.63 12.85 23.49
CA ARG A 714 -12.47 12.30 24.57
C ARG A 714 -12.54 10.78 24.52
N VAL A 715 -12.55 10.19 23.32
CA VAL A 715 -12.64 8.75 23.12
C VAL A 715 -11.35 8.25 22.50
N ARG A 716 -10.57 7.50 23.27
CA ARG A 716 -9.35 6.84 22.78
C ARG A 716 -9.73 5.86 21.67
N LEU A 717 -8.96 5.87 20.59
CA LEU A 717 -9.11 4.97 19.45
C LEU A 717 -7.84 4.16 19.31
N VAL A 718 -7.90 2.87 19.64
CA VAL A 718 -6.74 1.98 19.65
C VAL A 718 -6.83 1.04 18.46
N ASN A 719 -5.79 1.01 17.63
CA ASN A 719 -5.64 0.00 16.59
C ASN A 719 -4.78 -1.17 17.11
N THR A 720 -5.26 -2.39 16.93
CA THR A 720 -4.59 -3.61 17.35
C THR A 720 -4.39 -4.54 16.16
N TYR A 721 -3.33 -5.33 16.23
CA TYR A 721 -3.02 -6.35 15.25
C TYR A 721 -2.47 -7.58 15.96
N GLY A 722 -2.99 -8.75 15.60
CA GLY A 722 -2.44 -10.02 16.02
C GLY A 722 -3.06 -11.17 15.24
N PRO A 723 -2.26 -12.17 14.85
CA PRO A 723 -2.81 -13.46 14.45
C PRO A 723 -3.16 -14.30 15.69
N THR A 724 -4.10 -15.23 15.54
CA THR A 724 -4.48 -16.18 16.62
C THR A 724 -3.29 -16.97 17.16
N GLU A 725 -2.31 -17.27 16.32
CA GLU A 725 -1.08 -17.95 16.72
C GLU A 725 -0.16 -17.13 17.66
N ALA A 726 -0.43 -15.83 17.84
CA ALA A 726 0.25 -14.94 18.79
C ALA A 726 -0.69 -14.46 19.92
N THR A 727 -1.78 -15.18 20.16
CA THR A 727 -2.75 -14.94 21.23
C THR A 727 -3.39 -13.54 21.16
N ILE A 728 -4.40 -13.44 20.30
CA ILE A 728 -5.28 -12.27 20.11
C ILE A 728 -4.56 -11.07 19.48
N ILE A 729 -3.66 -10.43 20.23
CA ILE A 729 -2.96 -9.21 19.82
C ILE A 729 -1.45 -9.43 19.93
N ALA A 730 -0.71 -8.87 18.98
CA ALA A 730 0.75 -8.83 18.96
C ALA A 730 1.29 -7.39 18.93
N THR A 731 0.55 -6.43 18.37
CA THR A 731 0.92 -5.02 18.35
C THR A 731 -0.29 -4.12 18.59
N ALA A 732 -0.06 -2.94 19.16
CA ALA A 732 -1.11 -1.94 19.40
C ALA A 732 -0.58 -0.50 19.32
N ILE A 733 -1.48 0.44 19.03
CA ILE A 733 -1.21 1.89 19.05
C ILE A 733 -2.49 2.70 19.26
N ASP A 734 -2.41 3.79 20.02
CA ASP A 734 -3.43 4.84 20.03
C ASP A 734 -3.30 5.67 18.74
N LEU A 735 -4.32 5.63 17.88
CA LEU A 735 -4.34 6.41 16.64
C LEU A 735 -4.54 7.89 16.96
N ASP A 736 -3.66 8.77 16.48
CA ASP A 736 -3.74 10.21 16.75
C ASP A 736 -4.19 11.03 15.52
N ALA A 737 -4.07 12.37 15.62
CA ALA A 737 -4.41 13.28 14.52
C ALA A 737 -3.45 13.18 13.32
N ASP A 738 -2.19 12.78 13.53
CA ASP A 738 -1.22 12.63 12.43
C ASP A 738 -1.55 11.39 11.58
N ASP A 739 -2.11 10.34 12.20
CA ASP A 739 -2.57 9.14 11.49
C ASP A 739 -3.85 9.37 10.66
N ALA A 740 -4.57 10.48 10.87
CA ALA A 740 -5.68 10.89 10.00
C ALA A 740 -5.23 11.35 8.60
N HIS A 741 -3.93 11.64 8.43
CA HIS A 741 -3.34 12.15 7.19
C HIS A 741 -2.33 11.18 6.56
N ARG A 742 -2.18 9.98 7.13
CA ARG A 742 -1.26 8.92 6.68
C ARG A 742 -1.97 7.57 6.71
N ARG A 743 -1.28 6.51 6.27
CA ARG A 743 -1.77 5.13 6.43
C ARG A 743 -1.64 4.73 7.91
N PRO A 744 -2.74 4.41 8.64
CA PRO A 744 -2.67 4.05 10.05
C PRO A 744 -1.76 2.83 10.29
N PRO A 745 -0.85 2.88 11.27
CA PRO A 745 0.10 1.80 11.55
C PRO A 745 -0.57 0.70 12.40
N ILE A 746 0.06 -0.47 12.48
CA ILE A 746 -0.33 -1.55 13.40
C ILE A 746 0.33 -1.41 14.77
N GLY A 747 1.22 -0.43 14.93
CA GLY A 747 1.72 0.00 16.23
C GLY A 747 2.99 -0.68 16.70
N ARG A 748 3.09 -0.87 18.02
CA ARG A 748 4.30 -1.42 18.67
C ARG A 748 4.00 -2.77 19.31
N PRO A 749 5.01 -3.65 19.47
CA PRO A 749 4.83 -4.92 20.16
C PRO A 749 4.26 -4.73 21.55
N VAL A 750 3.20 -5.46 21.83
CA VAL A 750 2.58 -5.53 23.16
C VAL A 750 3.45 -6.31 24.14
N GLY A 751 3.10 -6.29 25.44
CA GLY A 751 3.93 -6.94 26.46
C GLY A 751 4.18 -8.42 26.18
N GLY A 752 5.41 -8.87 26.45
CA GLY A 752 5.89 -10.23 26.25
C GLY A 752 6.09 -10.63 24.77
N VAL A 753 5.80 -9.76 23.80
CA VAL A 753 5.95 -10.02 22.36
C VAL A 753 7.23 -9.40 21.83
N ARG A 754 7.95 -10.16 21.00
CA ARG A 754 9.00 -9.64 20.12
C ARG A 754 8.53 -9.67 18.67
N ALA A 755 8.66 -8.58 17.95
CA ALA A 755 8.33 -8.49 16.53
C ALA A 755 9.60 -8.23 15.70
N TYR A 756 9.74 -8.96 14.61
CA TYR A 756 10.82 -8.81 13.66
C TYR A 756 10.25 -8.61 12.26
N VAL A 757 10.89 -7.75 11.47
CA VAL A 757 10.63 -7.66 10.03
C VAL A 757 11.84 -8.29 9.33
N LEU A 758 11.62 -9.44 8.71
CA LEU A 758 12.69 -10.30 8.19
C LEU A 758 12.63 -10.41 6.67
N ASP A 759 13.81 -10.55 6.05
CA ASP A 759 13.90 -10.99 4.66
C ASP A 759 13.64 -12.51 4.53
N ARG A 760 13.64 -13.02 3.30
CA ARG A 760 13.47 -14.45 3.00
C ARG A 760 14.53 -15.37 3.64
N HIS A 761 15.64 -14.81 4.12
CA HIS A 761 16.74 -15.53 4.77
C HIS A 761 16.67 -15.44 6.31
N GLY A 762 15.62 -14.84 6.87
CA GLY A 762 15.44 -14.68 8.30
C GLY A 762 16.31 -13.57 8.91
N ARG A 763 16.77 -12.60 8.10
CA ARG A 763 17.58 -11.47 8.55
C ARG A 763 16.74 -10.21 8.70
N LEU A 764 17.03 -9.41 9.72
CA LEU A 764 16.43 -8.08 9.89
C LEU A 764 16.64 -7.20 8.66
N VAL A 765 15.57 -6.55 8.22
CA VAL A 765 15.62 -5.53 7.15
C VAL A 765 15.79 -4.13 7.73
N ALA A 766 16.36 -3.21 6.94
CA ALA A 766 16.51 -1.82 7.35
C ALA A 766 15.14 -1.11 7.52
N PRO A 767 15.03 -0.08 8.39
CA PRO A 767 13.81 0.72 8.51
C PRO A 767 13.29 1.22 7.15
N GLY A 768 11.96 1.25 6.99
CA GLY A 768 11.28 1.56 5.74
C GLY A 768 11.22 0.40 4.74
N THR A 769 12.04 -0.65 4.89
CA THR A 769 12.02 -1.82 4.00
C THR A 769 10.88 -2.77 4.36
N VAL A 770 10.15 -3.26 3.36
CA VAL A 770 9.11 -4.26 3.55
C VAL A 770 9.72 -5.65 3.65
N GLY A 771 9.39 -6.38 4.72
CA GLY A 771 9.77 -7.79 4.91
C GLY A 771 8.61 -8.60 5.52
N GLU A 772 8.85 -9.88 5.81
CA GLU A 772 7.92 -10.74 6.52
C GLU A 772 7.87 -10.36 8.00
N LEU A 773 6.67 -10.08 8.52
CA LEU A 773 6.46 -9.88 9.95
C LEU A 773 6.51 -11.23 10.66
N CYS A 774 7.40 -11.37 11.62
CA CYS A 774 7.52 -12.56 12.46
C CYS A 774 7.40 -12.18 13.94
N LEU A 775 6.79 -13.04 14.73
CA LEU A 775 6.44 -12.77 16.13
C LEU A 775 7.05 -13.83 17.04
N ALA A 776 7.58 -13.44 18.20
CA ALA A 776 8.18 -14.33 19.18
C ALA A 776 7.79 -13.91 20.61
N GLY A 777 8.13 -14.75 21.60
CA GLY A 777 7.93 -14.45 23.02
C GLY A 777 6.74 -15.17 23.67
N ALA A 778 6.36 -14.71 24.87
CA ALA A 778 5.45 -15.42 25.79
C ALA A 778 3.99 -15.51 25.29
N GLY A 779 3.62 -14.70 24.30
CA GLY A 779 2.28 -14.70 23.69
C GLY A 779 2.06 -15.74 22.58
N LEU A 780 3.07 -16.54 22.21
CA LEU A 780 2.89 -17.54 21.15
C LEU A 780 2.00 -18.71 21.59
N ALA A 781 1.16 -19.17 20.67
CA ALA A 781 0.42 -20.41 20.80
C ALA A 781 1.37 -21.62 20.82
N ASP A 782 0.91 -22.73 21.42
CA ASP A 782 1.67 -23.99 21.48
C ASP A 782 1.83 -24.65 20.09
N GLY A 783 0.99 -24.24 19.12
CA GLY A 783 1.02 -24.75 17.75
C GLY A 783 -0.38 -25.07 17.22
N TYR A 784 -0.43 -26.02 16.28
CA TYR A 784 -1.66 -26.48 15.65
C TYR A 784 -2.02 -27.88 16.15
N LEU A 785 -3.23 -28.03 16.66
CA LEU A 785 -3.71 -29.25 17.30
C LEU A 785 -3.62 -30.45 16.34
N GLY A 786 -2.75 -31.41 16.66
CA GLY A 786 -2.56 -32.63 15.88
C GLY A 786 -1.91 -32.43 14.51
N ARG A 787 -1.26 -31.28 14.27
CA ARG A 787 -0.63 -30.91 12.98
C ARG A 787 0.83 -30.46 13.16
N PRO A 788 1.73 -31.35 13.63
CA PRO A 788 3.14 -31.01 13.84
C PRO A 788 3.83 -30.57 12.54
N ASP A 789 3.39 -31.09 11.39
CA ASP A 789 3.85 -30.69 10.06
C ASP A 789 3.65 -29.19 9.79
N LEU A 790 2.47 -28.65 10.14
CA LEU A 790 2.17 -27.23 9.99
C LEU A 790 2.82 -26.40 11.10
N THR A 791 2.91 -26.96 12.31
CA THR A 791 3.57 -26.29 13.44
C THR A 791 5.04 -26.06 13.13
N ASP A 792 5.78 -27.08 12.71
CA ASP A 792 7.21 -26.97 12.40
C ASP A 792 7.50 -26.03 11.22
N GLN A 793 6.54 -25.86 10.30
CA GLN A 793 6.67 -24.92 9.18
C GLN A 793 6.56 -23.46 9.61
N ARG A 794 5.64 -23.16 10.55
CA ARG A 794 5.28 -21.80 10.94
C ARG A 794 5.94 -21.33 12.23
N PHE A 795 6.17 -22.23 13.18
CA PHE A 795 6.86 -21.99 14.45
C PHE A 795 8.30 -22.50 14.33
N ARG A 796 9.24 -21.57 14.11
CA ARG A 796 10.67 -21.82 13.92
C ARG A 796 11.47 -21.43 15.15
N PRO A 797 12.72 -21.90 15.32
CA PRO A 797 13.60 -21.34 16.34
C PRO A 797 13.78 -19.82 16.13
N ASP A 798 13.72 -19.04 17.21
CA ASP A 798 13.97 -17.60 17.17
C ASP A 798 15.47 -17.32 16.90
N PRO A 799 15.83 -16.65 15.78
CA PRO A 799 17.23 -16.36 15.47
C PRO A 799 17.83 -15.22 16.30
N TYR A 800 17.02 -14.48 17.06
CA TYR A 800 17.44 -13.28 17.81
C TYR A 800 17.16 -13.36 19.31
N GLY A 801 16.57 -14.45 19.79
CA GLY A 801 16.25 -14.66 21.20
C GLY A 801 16.14 -16.15 21.54
N GLU A 802 15.66 -16.44 22.74
CA GLU A 802 15.33 -17.81 23.15
C GLU A 802 13.87 -18.14 22.80
N GLY A 803 13.61 -19.39 22.43
CA GLY A 803 12.26 -19.90 22.16
C GLY A 803 11.92 -20.00 20.67
N LEU A 804 10.63 -19.83 20.38
CA LEU A 804 10.07 -19.96 19.03
C LEU A 804 9.72 -18.59 18.44
N LEU A 805 9.70 -18.58 17.11
CA LEU A 805 9.29 -17.51 16.22
C LEU A 805 8.15 -18.02 15.34
N TYR A 806 7.02 -17.34 15.36
CA TYR A 806 5.90 -17.56 14.45
C TYR A 806 6.02 -16.69 13.19
N ARG A 807 5.97 -17.34 12.03
CA ARG A 807 5.95 -16.72 10.69
C ARG A 807 4.53 -16.41 10.26
N THR A 808 4.13 -15.14 10.33
CA THR A 808 2.74 -14.71 10.15
C THR A 808 2.22 -14.86 8.71
N GLY A 809 3.12 -14.81 7.72
CA GLY A 809 2.76 -14.66 6.32
C GLY A 809 2.33 -13.24 5.94
N ASP A 810 2.37 -12.29 6.88
CA ASP A 810 2.09 -10.87 6.65
C ASP A 810 3.39 -10.12 6.30
N ARG A 811 3.26 -9.10 5.45
CA ARG A 811 4.33 -8.16 5.12
C ARG A 811 4.19 -6.94 6.01
N ALA A 812 5.29 -6.42 6.51
CA ALA A 812 5.32 -5.18 7.30
C ALA A 812 6.62 -4.41 7.07
N ARG A 813 6.67 -3.16 7.54
CA ARG A 813 7.89 -2.34 7.62
C ARG A 813 7.89 -1.52 8.89
N TRP A 814 9.07 -1.22 9.42
CA TRP A 814 9.24 -0.16 10.42
C TRP A 814 9.13 1.19 9.72
N ARG A 815 8.43 2.18 10.31
CA ARG A 815 8.50 3.57 9.83
C ARG A 815 9.97 4.05 9.86
N GLY A 816 10.35 4.88 8.90
CA GLY A 816 11.75 5.10 8.52
C GLY A 816 12.68 5.74 9.56
N ASP A 817 12.16 6.24 10.68
CA ASP A 817 12.95 6.82 11.78
C ASP A 817 12.66 6.07 13.08
N LEU A 818 13.59 5.21 13.50
CA LEU A 818 13.50 4.45 14.75
C LEU A 818 13.73 5.32 15.99
N ASP A 819 14.34 6.50 15.85
CA ASP A 819 14.75 7.34 16.98
C ASP A 819 13.63 8.29 17.42
N ARG A 820 12.71 8.62 16.51
CA ARG A 820 11.61 9.56 16.78
C ARG A 820 10.37 8.87 17.33
N ASP A 821 10.02 7.69 16.79
CA ASP A 821 9.00 6.79 17.31
C ASP A 821 8.88 5.50 16.45
N PRO A 822 9.46 4.36 16.87
CA PRO A 822 9.45 3.15 16.05
C PRO A 822 8.08 2.48 16.08
N VAL A 823 7.36 2.54 14.96
CA VAL A 823 6.06 1.86 14.78
C VAL A 823 6.06 1.00 13.53
N LEU A 824 5.32 -0.12 13.59
CA LEU A 824 5.15 -1.05 12.48
C LEU A 824 3.96 -0.62 11.61
N GLU A 825 4.18 -0.68 10.30
CA GLU A 825 3.13 -0.56 9.30
C GLU A 825 2.90 -1.90 8.61
N PHE A 826 1.63 -2.29 8.51
CA PHE A 826 1.23 -3.41 7.68
C PHE A 826 1.49 -3.11 6.19
N ALA A 827 1.90 -4.10 5.41
CA ALA A 827 2.26 -3.93 3.99
C ALA A 827 1.68 -5.05 3.10
N GLY A 828 0.59 -5.69 3.55
CA GLY A 828 -0.10 -6.74 2.82
C GLY A 828 0.30 -8.15 3.27
N ARG A 829 0.01 -9.16 2.43
CA ARG A 829 0.29 -10.57 2.71
C ARG A 829 1.26 -11.18 1.68
N LEU A 830 1.98 -12.21 2.09
CA LEU A 830 2.80 -13.05 1.21
C LEU A 830 1.96 -14.11 0.47
N ASP A 831 0.86 -14.55 1.08
CA ASP A 831 -0.05 -15.55 0.55
C ASP A 831 -1.35 -14.94 -0.02
N ARG A 832 -2.21 -15.79 -0.60
CA ARG A 832 -3.52 -15.40 -1.16
C ARG A 832 -4.60 -15.23 -0.11
N GLN A 833 -4.28 -15.29 1.17
CA GLN A 833 -5.30 -15.21 2.21
C GLN A 833 -5.97 -13.83 2.19
N LEU A 834 -7.29 -13.83 2.36
CA LEU A 834 -8.12 -12.64 2.23
C LEU A 834 -8.60 -12.21 3.62
N LYS A 835 -8.79 -10.91 3.80
CA LYS A 835 -9.56 -10.34 4.91
C LYS A 835 -10.83 -9.76 4.32
N VAL A 836 -11.98 -10.29 4.75
CA VAL A 836 -13.29 -9.88 4.27
C VAL A 836 -14.15 -9.58 5.50
N ARG A 837 -14.49 -8.30 5.73
CA ARG A 837 -15.35 -7.84 6.83
C ARG A 837 -14.83 -8.24 8.21
N GLY A 838 -13.52 -8.12 8.40
CA GLY A 838 -12.79 -8.42 9.63
C GLY A 838 -12.40 -9.89 9.76
N VAL A 839 -12.88 -10.74 8.84
CA VAL A 839 -12.72 -12.20 8.93
C VAL A 839 -11.62 -12.68 8.01
N ARG A 840 -10.72 -13.50 8.57
CA ARG A 840 -9.61 -14.12 7.85
C ARG A 840 -10.11 -15.35 7.06
N VAL A 841 -10.16 -15.23 5.75
CA VAL A 841 -10.64 -16.27 4.82
C VAL A 841 -9.47 -16.80 4.01
N GLU A 842 -9.28 -18.12 4.02
CA GLU A 842 -8.38 -18.80 3.08
C GLU A 842 -9.15 -19.13 1.81
N PRO A 843 -8.83 -18.55 0.64
CA PRO A 843 -9.51 -18.91 -0.61
C PRO A 843 -9.47 -20.40 -0.87
N GLY A 844 -8.34 -21.06 -0.57
CA GLY A 844 -8.18 -22.50 -0.74
C GLY A 844 -9.23 -23.35 0.00
N GLU A 845 -9.73 -22.89 1.15
CA GLU A 845 -10.82 -23.57 1.87
C GLU A 845 -12.14 -23.48 1.12
N VAL A 846 -12.48 -22.28 0.65
CA VAL A 846 -13.68 -22.08 -0.15
C VAL A 846 -13.56 -22.81 -1.49
N GLU A 847 -12.43 -22.66 -2.18
CA GLU A 847 -12.10 -23.34 -3.44
C GLU A 847 -12.19 -24.86 -3.30
N SER A 848 -11.70 -25.45 -2.21
CA SER A 848 -11.79 -26.88 -1.95
C SER A 848 -13.22 -27.36 -1.72
N VAL A 849 -14.06 -26.58 -1.03
CA VAL A 849 -15.49 -26.92 -0.87
C VAL A 849 -16.21 -26.81 -2.21
N LEU A 850 -15.98 -25.75 -2.98
CA LEU A 850 -16.59 -25.56 -4.29
C LEU A 850 -16.19 -26.70 -5.25
N ALA A 851 -14.92 -27.09 -5.26
CA ALA A 851 -14.41 -28.22 -6.05
C ALA A 851 -14.93 -29.58 -5.57
N GLY A 852 -15.52 -29.67 -4.37
CA GLY A 852 -16.20 -30.86 -3.86
C GLY A 852 -17.56 -31.12 -4.50
N HIS A 853 -18.13 -30.14 -5.22
CA HIS A 853 -19.36 -30.31 -5.98
C HIS A 853 -19.11 -31.18 -7.24
N PRO A 854 -19.94 -32.21 -7.53
CA PRO A 854 -19.67 -33.17 -8.62
C PRO A 854 -19.46 -32.57 -10.01
N ASP A 855 -20.13 -31.44 -10.29
CA ASP A 855 -20.11 -30.77 -11.59
C ASP A 855 -19.11 -29.59 -11.68
N VAL A 856 -18.32 -29.34 -10.62
CA VAL A 856 -17.25 -28.32 -10.61
C VAL A 856 -15.91 -29.00 -10.93
N VAL A 857 -15.22 -28.51 -11.96
CA VAL A 857 -13.91 -29.03 -12.39
C VAL A 857 -12.76 -28.23 -11.74
N GLN A 858 -12.90 -26.90 -11.66
CA GLN A 858 -11.97 -26.02 -10.98
C GLN A 858 -12.73 -24.86 -10.33
N ALA A 859 -12.21 -24.34 -9.23
CA ALA A 859 -12.72 -23.14 -8.59
C ALA A 859 -11.56 -22.23 -8.18
N VAL A 860 -11.75 -20.92 -8.31
CA VAL A 860 -10.84 -19.90 -7.78
C VAL A 860 -11.65 -18.82 -7.07
N VAL A 861 -11.18 -18.38 -5.91
CA VAL A 861 -11.86 -17.39 -5.06
C VAL A 861 -10.98 -16.17 -4.88
N VAL A 862 -11.60 -15.00 -5.02
CA VAL A 862 -10.97 -13.68 -4.84
C VAL A 862 -11.86 -12.79 -3.98
N ALA A 863 -11.29 -11.75 -3.38
CA ALA A 863 -12.06 -10.67 -2.78
C ALA A 863 -12.26 -9.55 -3.80
N ARG A 864 -13.48 -9.02 -3.90
CA ARG A 864 -13.80 -7.76 -4.60
C ARG A 864 -14.80 -6.98 -3.74
N ASP A 865 -14.52 -5.69 -3.50
CA ASP A 865 -15.40 -4.78 -2.73
C ASP A 865 -15.89 -5.37 -1.39
N ASP A 866 -14.99 -5.90 -0.56
CA ASP A 866 -15.29 -6.53 0.75
C ASP A 866 -16.28 -7.72 0.69
N ALA A 867 -16.28 -8.44 -0.44
CA ALA A 867 -17.05 -9.67 -0.65
C ALA A 867 -16.22 -10.75 -1.36
N LEU A 868 -16.57 -12.02 -1.10
CA LEU A 868 -15.98 -13.16 -1.79
C LEU A 868 -16.66 -13.38 -3.14
N VAL A 869 -15.87 -13.50 -4.19
CA VAL A 869 -16.32 -13.87 -5.54
C VAL A 869 -15.64 -15.17 -5.93
N ALA A 870 -16.44 -16.17 -6.30
CA ALA A 870 -15.96 -17.43 -6.83
C ALA A 870 -16.10 -17.48 -8.34
N TYR A 871 -15.08 -17.97 -9.01
CA TYR A 871 -15.11 -18.32 -10.42
C TYR A 871 -14.98 -19.83 -10.53
N VAL A 872 -15.98 -20.47 -11.11
CA VAL A 872 -16.06 -21.93 -11.22
C VAL A 872 -16.03 -22.34 -12.68
N ALA A 873 -15.19 -23.32 -13.01
CA ALA A 873 -15.18 -23.96 -14.30
C ALA A 873 -15.91 -25.30 -14.21
N GLY A 874 -16.95 -25.49 -15.00
CA GLY A 874 -17.81 -26.68 -14.95
C GLY A 874 -19.17 -26.44 -15.63
N ARG A 875 -19.94 -27.50 -15.87
CA ARG A 875 -21.33 -27.40 -16.34
C ARG A 875 -22.27 -27.38 -15.15
N VAL A 876 -22.22 -26.30 -14.38
CA VAL A 876 -22.94 -26.18 -13.12
C VAL A 876 -23.62 -24.82 -13.01
N GLU A 877 -24.84 -24.83 -12.46
CA GLU A 877 -25.59 -23.62 -12.15
C GLU A 877 -25.05 -22.97 -10.87
N ALA A 878 -24.91 -21.64 -10.89
CA ALA A 878 -24.34 -20.88 -9.78
C ALA A 878 -25.06 -21.13 -8.44
N ASP A 879 -26.39 -21.27 -8.47
CA ASP A 879 -27.20 -21.49 -7.26
C ASP A 879 -26.95 -22.87 -6.62
N ALA A 880 -26.77 -23.92 -7.43
CA ALA A 880 -26.46 -25.25 -6.92
C ALA A 880 -25.09 -25.29 -6.21
N VAL A 881 -24.09 -24.60 -6.77
CA VAL A 881 -22.78 -24.46 -6.14
C VAL A 881 -22.87 -23.66 -4.84
N ARG A 882 -23.67 -22.58 -4.82
CA ARG A 882 -23.88 -21.76 -3.62
C ARG A 882 -24.56 -22.55 -2.51
N GLU A 883 -25.58 -23.34 -2.83
CA GLU A 883 -26.29 -24.18 -1.86
C GLU A 883 -25.36 -25.25 -1.26
N HIS A 884 -24.54 -25.88 -2.10
CA HIS A 884 -23.51 -26.82 -1.65
C HIS A 884 -22.50 -26.17 -0.69
N ALA A 885 -22.00 -24.97 -1.05
CA ALA A 885 -21.09 -24.21 -0.22
C ALA A 885 -21.74 -23.81 1.12
N ALA A 886 -22.99 -23.33 1.11
CA ALA A 886 -23.73 -22.92 2.31
C ALA A 886 -24.01 -24.07 3.28
N GLY A 887 -24.09 -25.32 2.79
CA GLY A 887 -24.21 -26.50 3.65
C GLY A 887 -22.93 -26.88 4.41
N LEU A 888 -21.77 -26.36 3.99
CA LEU A 888 -20.44 -26.82 4.46
C LEU A 888 -19.55 -25.69 5.02
N LEU A 889 -19.78 -24.44 4.59
CA LEU A 889 -19.02 -23.26 4.99
C LEU A 889 -19.82 -22.36 5.93
N PRO A 890 -19.14 -21.57 6.79
CA PRO A 890 -19.77 -20.43 7.47
C PRO A 890 -20.39 -19.47 6.46
N ALA A 891 -21.49 -18.80 6.82
CA ALA A 891 -22.21 -17.89 5.91
C ALA A 891 -21.31 -16.80 5.30
N LEU A 892 -20.36 -16.26 6.07
CA LEU A 892 -19.39 -15.25 5.60
C LEU A 892 -18.33 -15.79 4.61
N PHE A 893 -18.17 -17.11 4.52
CA PHE A 893 -17.22 -17.78 3.63
C PHE A 893 -17.90 -18.19 2.31
N VAL A 894 -19.23 -18.17 2.26
CA VAL A 894 -19.99 -18.46 1.05
C VAL A 894 -19.80 -17.28 0.07
N PRO A 895 -19.30 -17.53 -1.15
CA PRO A 895 -19.13 -16.48 -2.15
C PRO A 895 -20.44 -15.74 -2.42
N THR A 896 -20.39 -14.41 -2.41
CA THR A 896 -21.56 -13.57 -2.69
C THR A 896 -21.92 -13.63 -4.17
N SER A 897 -20.92 -13.79 -5.05
CA SER A 897 -21.11 -14.03 -6.48
C SER A 897 -20.38 -15.29 -6.94
N ILE A 898 -21.02 -16.09 -7.78
CA ILE A 898 -20.44 -17.27 -8.42
C ILE A 898 -20.53 -17.08 -9.93
N VAL A 899 -19.38 -16.95 -10.58
CA VAL A 899 -19.26 -16.75 -12.03
C VAL A 899 -18.86 -18.08 -12.66
N THR A 900 -19.76 -18.67 -13.45
CA THR A 900 -19.47 -19.90 -14.19
C THR A 900 -18.73 -19.56 -15.48
N LEU A 901 -17.55 -20.15 -15.68
CA LEU A 901 -16.71 -19.99 -16.87
C LEU A 901 -16.55 -21.32 -17.60
N PRO A 902 -16.39 -21.33 -18.94
CA PRO A 902 -16.03 -22.54 -19.67
C PRO A 902 -14.67 -23.12 -19.20
N SER A 903 -13.74 -22.24 -18.85
CA SER A 903 -12.42 -22.55 -18.29
C SER A 903 -11.87 -21.33 -17.55
N LEU A 904 -11.02 -21.53 -16.53
CA LEU A 904 -10.32 -20.42 -15.88
C LEU A 904 -9.22 -19.86 -16.81
N PRO A 905 -9.04 -18.53 -16.89
CA PRO A 905 -7.95 -17.93 -17.66
C PRO A 905 -6.61 -18.33 -17.04
N LEU A 906 -5.63 -18.66 -17.89
CA LEU A 906 -4.30 -19.09 -17.46
C LEU A 906 -3.24 -18.13 -17.98
N THR A 907 -2.26 -17.82 -17.15
CA THR A 907 -0.98 -17.21 -17.54
C THR A 907 -0.24 -18.10 -18.54
N ARG A 908 0.76 -17.55 -19.25
CA ARG A 908 1.65 -18.31 -20.14
C ARG A 908 2.35 -19.50 -19.43
N ASN A 909 2.50 -19.43 -18.11
CA ASN A 909 3.09 -20.47 -17.27
C ASN A 909 2.07 -21.52 -16.76
N GLY A 910 0.83 -21.49 -17.24
CA GLY A 910 -0.21 -22.47 -16.89
C GLY A 910 -0.83 -22.31 -15.50
N LYS A 911 -0.50 -21.23 -14.77
CA LYS A 911 -1.20 -20.84 -13.52
C LYS A 911 -2.43 -20.00 -13.84
N VAL A 912 -3.47 -20.08 -13.01
CA VAL A 912 -4.66 -19.22 -13.14
C VAL A 912 -4.26 -17.75 -13.08
N ASP A 913 -4.68 -16.98 -14.09
CA ASP A 913 -4.47 -15.54 -14.18
C ASP A 913 -5.64 -14.82 -13.48
N LEU A 914 -5.39 -14.36 -12.26
CA LEU A 914 -6.39 -13.67 -11.45
C LEU A 914 -6.76 -12.29 -12.02
N ALA A 915 -5.82 -11.62 -12.71
CA ALA A 915 -6.04 -10.30 -13.28
C ALA A 915 -6.92 -10.38 -14.53
N ALA A 916 -6.84 -11.49 -15.28
CA ALA A 916 -7.69 -11.78 -16.43
C ALA A 916 -9.09 -12.31 -16.06
N LEU A 917 -9.42 -12.48 -14.76
CA LEU A 917 -10.76 -12.89 -14.35
C LEU A 917 -11.77 -11.79 -14.69
N PRO A 918 -12.85 -12.12 -15.43
CA PRO A 918 -13.84 -11.13 -15.83
C PRO A 918 -14.44 -10.46 -14.60
N ALA A 919 -14.82 -9.19 -14.73
CA ALA A 919 -15.63 -8.56 -13.70
C ALA A 919 -16.87 -9.45 -13.46
N PRO A 920 -17.25 -9.71 -12.20
CA PRO A 920 -18.48 -10.45 -11.96
C PRO A 920 -19.62 -9.65 -12.57
N HIS A 921 -20.15 -10.13 -13.70
CA HIS A 921 -21.46 -9.68 -14.13
C HIS A 921 -22.39 -10.16 -13.02
N LEU A 922 -22.93 -9.20 -12.25
CA LEU A 922 -24.12 -9.47 -11.44
C LEU A 922 -25.16 -9.89 -12.46
N THR A 923 -25.29 -11.20 -12.68
CA THR A 923 -26.20 -11.75 -13.66
C THR A 923 -27.54 -11.12 -13.36
N ALA A 924 -28.08 -10.36 -14.33
CA ALA A 924 -29.40 -9.77 -14.21
C ALA A 924 -30.35 -10.88 -13.75
N ARG A 925 -30.74 -10.83 -12.48
CA ARG A 925 -31.77 -11.72 -11.97
C ARG A 925 -33.00 -11.37 -12.79
N THR A 926 -33.51 -12.33 -13.52
CA THR A 926 -34.88 -12.20 -14.04
C THR A 926 -35.76 -11.99 -12.81
N LEU A 927 -36.53 -10.89 -12.76
CA LEU A 927 -37.41 -10.58 -11.64
C LEU A 927 -38.20 -11.84 -11.24
N THR A 928 -37.84 -12.44 -10.11
CA THR A 928 -38.55 -13.60 -9.55
C THR A 928 -39.89 -13.19 -8.93
N SER A 929 -40.11 -11.88 -8.77
CA SER A 929 -41.29 -11.27 -8.15
C SER A 929 -41.75 -10.02 -8.92
N ALA A 930 -42.95 -9.51 -8.62
CA ALA A 930 -43.51 -8.33 -9.31
C ALA A 930 -42.63 -7.07 -9.12
N PRO A 931 -42.59 -6.13 -10.07
CA PRO A 931 -41.82 -4.90 -9.94
C PRO A 931 -42.39 -3.98 -8.84
N PRO A 932 -41.55 -3.15 -8.20
CA PRO A 932 -41.96 -2.11 -7.26
C PRO A 932 -43.01 -1.17 -7.88
N ALA A 933 -44.09 -0.88 -7.16
CA ALA A 933 -45.22 -0.10 -7.66
C ALA A 933 -45.58 1.10 -6.78
N THR A 934 -45.41 1.03 -5.44
CA THR A 934 -45.65 2.17 -4.55
C THR A 934 -44.44 3.09 -4.44
N ASP A 935 -44.63 4.34 -4.00
CA ASP A 935 -43.54 5.30 -3.81
C ASP A 935 -42.49 4.80 -2.79
N ALA A 936 -42.94 4.11 -1.73
CA ALA A 936 -42.04 3.50 -0.75
C ALA A 936 -41.31 2.29 -1.33
N GLU A 937 -41.98 1.43 -2.09
CA GLU A 937 -41.34 0.31 -2.79
C GLU A 937 -40.27 0.83 -3.77
N LEU A 938 -40.57 1.88 -4.54
CA LEU A 938 -39.62 2.49 -5.47
C LEU A 938 -38.43 3.15 -4.75
N LEU A 939 -38.65 3.78 -3.59
CA LEU A 939 -37.59 4.37 -2.77
C LEU A 939 -36.67 3.28 -2.21
N VAL A 940 -37.24 2.25 -1.58
CA VAL A 940 -36.50 1.10 -1.04
C VAL A 940 -35.74 0.42 -2.16
N ALA A 941 -36.37 0.18 -3.33
CA ALA A 941 -35.74 -0.40 -4.50
C ALA A 941 -34.52 0.40 -4.97
N ARG A 942 -34.63 1.74 -5.05
CA ARG A 942 -33.48 2.59 -5.43
C ARG A 942 -32.33 2.51 -4.44
N ILE A 943 -32.64 2.55 -3.15
CA ILE A 943 -31.62 2.48 -2.09
C ILE A 943 -30.93 1.11 -2.11
N TRP A 944 -31.71 0.04 -2.21
CA TRP A 944 -31.20 -1.33 -2.31
C TRP A 944 -30.41 -1.52 -3.60
N SER A 945 -30.90 -1.04 -4.74
CA SER A 945 -30.18 -1.10 -6.02
C SER A 945 -28.83 -0.41 -5.92
N THR A 946 -28.76 0.76 -5.30
CA THR A 946 -27.51 1.50 -5.14
C THR A 946 -26.53 0.78 -4.20
N LEU A 947 -27.03 0.20 -3.11
CA LEU A 947 -26.20 -0.44 -2.07
C LEU A 947 -25.75 -1.85 -2.47
N LEU A 948 -26.64 -2.62 -3.10
CA LEU A 948 -26.42 -4.00 -3.51
C LEU A 948 -25.89 -4.10 -4.95
N ARG A 949 -25.94 -2.99 -5.71
CA ARG A 949 -25.61 -2.90 -7.14
C ARG A 949 -26.46 -3.83 -8.02
N VAL A 950 -27.72 -4.05 -7.63
CA VAL A 950 -28.69 -4.87 -8.37
C VAL A 950 -29.71 -3.95 -9.04
N GLU A 951 -29.86 -4.00 -10.36
CA GLU A 951 -30.74 -3.07 -11.10
C GLU A 951 -32.22 -3.46 -11.04
N ASP A 952 -32.54 -4.76 -11.08
CA ASP A 952 -33.90 -5.29 -11.13
C ASP A 952 -34.31 -5.96 -9.81
N ILE A 953 -34.78 -5.17 -8.83
CA ILE A 953 -35.26 -5.68 -7.52
C ILE A 953 -36.78 -5.71 -7.49
N GLY A 954 -37.37 -6.89 -7.33
CA GLY A 954 -38.82 -7.08 -7.20
C GLY A 954 -39.31 -7.05 -5.75
N VAL A 955 -40.62 -6.89 -5.57
CA VAL A 955 -41.26 -6.76 -4.24
C VAL A 955 -41.09 -7.98 -3.33
N GLY A 956 -40.89 -9.15 -3.90
CA GLY A 956 -40.66 -10.41 -3.18
C GLY A 956 -39.18 -10.74 -2.97
N ASP A 957 -38.26 -9.91 -3.46
CA ASP A 957 -36.83 -10.17 -3.29
C ASP A 957 -36.41 -9.89 -1.85
N ASP A 958 -35.79 -10.88 -1.24
CA ASP A 958 -35.24 -10.83 0.12
C ASP A 958 -33.86 -10.18 0.12
N PHE A 959 -33.70 -9.13 0.94
CA PHE A 959 -32.48 -8.33 1.08
C PHE A 959 -31.23 -9.18 1.25
N PHE A 960 -31.27 -10.18 2.13
CA PHE A 960 -30.12 -11.00 2.47
C PHE A 960 -29.85 -12.06 1.39
N ALA A 961 -30.91 -12.57 0.77
CA ALA A 961 -30.79 -13.50 -0.36
C ALA A 961 -30.15 -12.85 -1.61
N ILE A 962 -30.30 -11.54 -1.80
CA ILE A 962 -29.72 -10.79 -2.93
C ILE A 962 -28.38 -10.13 -2.61
N GLY A 963 -27.69 -10.57 -1.57
CA GLY A 963 -26.34 -10.11 -1.22
C GLY A 963 -26.28 -9.04 -0.13
N GLY A 964 -27.41 -8.68 0.46
CA GLY A 964 -27.48 -7.83 1.64
C GLY A 964 -26.88 -8.52 2.87
N HIS A 965 -26.30 -7.72 3.74
CA HIS A 965 -25.75 -8.17 5.02
C HIS A 965 -25.90 -7.06 6.05
N SER A 966 -25.57 -7.35 7.31
CA SER A 966 -25.80 -6.43 8.43
C SER A 966 -25.25 -5.03 8.18
N LEU A 967 -24.05 -4.90 7.59
CA LEU A 967 -23.45 -3.59 7.21
C LEU A 967 -24.28 -2.80 6.18
N LEU A 968 -24.76 -3.49 5.14
CA LEU A 968 -25.58 -2.87 4.10
C LEU A 968 -26.96 -2.55 4.65
N ALA A 969 -27.51 -3.41 5.52
CA ALA A 969 -28.75 -3.12 6.24
C ALA A 969 -28.61 -1.83 7.05
N THR A 970 -27.48 -1.61 7.72
CA THR A 970 -27.23 -0.37 8.44
C THR A 970 -27.20 0.84 7.51
N ARG A 971 -26.53 0.73 6.35
CA ARG A 971 -26.52 1.78 5.32
C ARG A 971 -27.89 2.04 4.69
N VAL A 972 -28.73 1.01 4.54
CA VAL A 972 -30.13 1.16 4.08
C VAL A 972 -30.89 2.07 5.03
N ILE A 973 -30.81 1.81 6.34
CA ILE A 973 -31.49 2.64 7.36
C ILE A 973 -30.97 4.07 7.34
N ALA A 974 -29.66 4.27 7.30
CA ALA A 974 -29.06 5.61 7.26
C ALA A 974 -29.52 6.41 6.02
N ARG A 975 -29.57 5.77 4.85
CA ARG A 975 -30.05 6.40 3.60
C ARG A 975 -31.55 6.67 3.60
N LEU A 976 -32.36 5.80 4.20
CA LEU A 976 -33.78 6.05 4.38
C LEU A 976 -34.00 7.27 5.29
N ARG A 977 -33.32 7.33 6.44
CA ARG A 977 -33.39 8.49 7.34
C ARG A 977 -33.01 9.79 6.62
N ALA A 978 -31.93 9.77 5.84
CA ALA A 978 -31.50 10.93 5.05
C ALA A 978 -32.49 11.32 3.94
N ALA A 979 -33.19 10.36 3.34
CA ALA A 979 -34.09 10.59 2.21
C ALA A 979 -35.49 11.07 2.64
N ILE A 980 -36.02 10.56 3.76
CA ILE A 980 -37.42 10.80 4.15
C ILE A 980 -37.61 11.25 5.61
N GLY A 981 -36.52 11.45 6.37
CA GLY A 981 -36.58 11.93 7.76
C GLY A 981 -36.98 10.89 8.80
N VAL A 982 -37.54 9.75 8.38
CA VAL A 982 -38.07 8.71 9.27
C VAL A 982 -36.95 7.90 9.93
N ASP A 983 -37.04 7.74 11.26
CA ASP A 983 -36.14 6.86 12.00
C ASP A 983 -36.69 5.43 12.13
N LEU A 984 -36.18 4.51 11.30
CA LEU A 984 -36.55 3.09 11.35
C LEU A 984 -35.50 2.26 12.10
N PRO A 985 -35.91 1.45 13.08
CA PRO A 985 -35.02 0.47 13.68
C PRO A 985 -34.51 -0.52 12.63
N ILE A 986 -33.21 -0.81 12.62
CA ILE A 986 -32.60 -1.79 11.70
C ILE A 986 -33.23 -3.19 11.82
N ARG A 987 -33.71 -3.57 13.01
CA ARG A 987 -34.47 -4.82 13.23
C ARG A 987 -35.69 -4.97 12.32
N THR A 988 -36.25 -3.86 11.84
CA THR A 988 -37.39 -3.86 10.92
C THR A 988 -37.04 -4.55 9.61
N LEU A 989 -35.83 -4.34 9.09
CA LEU A 989 -35.35 -5.00 7.87
C LEU A 989 -35.09 -6.50 8.10
N PHE A 990 -34.58 -6.88 9.28
CA PHE A 990 -34.41 -8.30 9.62
C PHE A 990 -35.74 -9.03 9.81
N ALA A 991 -36.75 -8.36 10.38
CA ALA A 991 -38.08 -8.93 10.60
C ALA A 991 -38.92 -8.99 9.32
N ARG A 992 -38.70 -8.05 8.39
CA ARG A 992 -39.42 -7.93 7.12
C ARG A 992 -38.40 -7.82 5.97
N PRO A 993 -37.67 -8.90 5.65
CA PRO A 993 -36.50 -8.84 4.77
C PRO A 993 -36.81 -8.72 3.28
N THR A 994 -38.07 -8.91 2.86
CA THR A 994 -38.49 -8.71 1.47
C THR A 994 -38.78 -7.24 1.18
N LEU A 995 -38.46 -6.77 -0.03
CA LEU A 995 -38.65 -5.36 -0.42
C LEU A 995 -40.05 -4.83 -0.10
N GLY A 996 -41.11 -5.56 -0.47
CA GLY A 996 -42.49 -5.13 -0.25
C GLY A 996 -42.85 -5.04 1.24
N ALA A 997 -42.51 -6.06 2.02
CA ALA A 997 -42.78 -6.05 3.47
C ALA A 997 -41.98 -4.95 4.20
N PHE A 998 -40.76 -4.67 3.76
CA PHE A 998 -39.96 -3.57 4.31
C PHE A 998 -40.52 -2.22 3.91
N ALA A 999 -40.92 -2.04 2.64
CA ALA A 999 -41.58 -0.83 2.15
C ALA A 999 -42.87 -0.52 2.92
N THR A 1000 -43.69 -1.53 3.22
CA THR A 1000 -44.86 -1.35 4.11
C THR A 1000 -44.46 -0.84 5.49
N ALA A 1001 -43.35 -1.31 6.05
CA ALA A 1001 -42.86 -0.80 7.34
C ALA A 1001 -42.38 0.65 7.26
N VAL A 1002 -41.82 1.06 6.12
CA VAL A 1002 -41.47 2.45 5.84
C VAL A 1002 -42.73 3.31 5.76
N GLU A 1003 -43.76 2.85 5.06
CA GLU A 1003 -45.06 3.54 4.97
C GLU A 1003 -45.73 3.66 6.34
N ASP A 1004 -45.73 2.59 7.14
CA ASP A 1004 -46.28 2.57 8.50
C ASP A 1004 -45.58 3.62 9.40
N ALA A 1005 -44.24 3.70 9.32
CA ALA A 1005 -43.46 4.65 10.11
C ALA A 1005 -43.61 6.10 9.64
N LEU A 1006 -43.68 6.32 8.31
CA LEU A 1006 -43.95 7.63 7.74
C LEU A 1006 -45.34 8.14 8.16
N ALA A 1007 -46.36 7.27 8.12
CA ALA A 1007 -47.71 7.59 8.56
C ALA A 1007 -47.77 7.90 10.07
N ALA A 1008 -46.96 7.22 10.89
CA ALA A 1008 -46.86 7.49 12.32
C ALA A 1008 -46.22 8.86 12.61
N GLU A 1009 -45.12 9.21 11.95
CA GLU A 1009 -44.52 10.55 12.10
C GLU A 1009 -45.46 11.66 11.61
N LEU A 1010 -46.16 11.45 10.50
CA LEU A 1010 -47.18 12.38 9.99
C LEU A 1010 -48.35 12.58 10.96
N ALA A 1011 -48.69 11.57 11.76
CA ALA A 1011 -49.75 11.63 12.77
C ALA A 1011 -49.31 12.33 14.07
N GLU A 1012 -48.01 12.45 14.31
CA GLU A 1012 -47.43 13.15 15.49
C GLU A 1012 -47.12 14.63 15.22
N LEU A 1013 -47.17 15.08 13.94
CA LEU A 1013 -47.06 16.50 13.59
C LEU A 1013 -48.28 17.28 14.08
N THR A 1014 -48.05 18.41 14.75
CA THR A 1014 -49.11 19.37 15.02
C THR A 1014 -49.55 20.03 13.70
N ASP A 1015 -50.79 20.54 13.63
CA ASP A 1015 -51.30 21.26 12.44
C ASP A 1015 -50.34 22.40 12.00
N GLU A 1016 -49.58 22.99 12.93
CA GLU A 1016 -48.56 24.01 12.66
C GLU A 1016 -47.30 23.46 11.97
N ASP A 1017 -46.82 22.28 12.36
CA ASP A 1017 -45.63 21.65 11.77
C ASP A 1017 -45.93 21.05 10.39
N ALA A 1018 -47.13 20.50 10.20
CA ALA A 1018 -47.61 20.03 8.90
C ALA A 1018 -47.74 21.18 7.88
N LEU A 1019 -48.17 22.37 8.33
CA LEU A 1019 -48.22 23.60 7.51
C LEU A 1019 -46.82 24.13 7.16
N ALA A 1020 -45.84 24.00 8.05
CA ALA A 1020 -44.45 24.39 7.79
C ALA A 1020 -43.78 23.48 6.74
N LEU A 1021 -44.06 22.17 6.76
CA LEU A 1021 -43.55 21.21 5.78
C LEU A 1021 -44.15 21.41 4.37
N LEU A 1022 -45.44 21.74 4.30
CA LEU A 1022 -46.15 22.10 3.06
C LEU A 1022 -45.66 23.42 2.46
N ALA A 1023 -45.19 24.36 3.29
CA ALA A 1023 -44.63 25.63 2.82
C ALA A 1023 -43.23 25.48 2.19
N GLN A 1024 -42.46 24.45 2.57
CA GLN A 1024 -41.12 24.18 2.02
C GLN A 1024 -41.14 23.37 0.72
N THR A 1025 -42.27 22.74 0.36
CA THR A 1025 -42.42 21.86 -0.82
C THR A 1025 -43.18 22.51 -2.00
N GLY A 1026 -43.13 23.84 -2.11
CA GLY A 1026 -43.70 24.56 -3.26
C GLY A 1026 -43.16 24.05 -4.62
N PRO A 1027 -43.96 24.11 -5.70
CA PRO A 1027 -43.74 23.30 -6.89
C PRO A 1027 -42.55 23.80 -7.70
N ALA A 1028 -41.49 23.00 -7.78
CA ALA A 1028 -40.43 23.19 -8.76
C ALA A 1028 -40.95 22.82 -10.15
N ARG A 1029 -40.88 23.80 -11.07
CA ARG A 1029 -40.94 23.62 -12.52
C ARG A 1029 -39.54 23.40 -13.06
#